data_AF-A0A938TNL0-F1
#
_entry.id   AF-A0A938TNL0-F1
#
_cell.length_a   1.000
_cell.length_b   1.000
_cell.length_c   1.000
_cell.angle_alpha   90.00
_cell.angle_beta   90.00
_cell.angle_gamma   90.00
#
_symmetry.space_group_name_H-M   'P 1'
#
loop_
_entity.id
_entity.type
_entity.pdbx_description
1 polymer ?
#
loop_
_entity_poly.entity_id
_entity_poly.type
_entity_poly.pdbx_seq_one_letter_code
_entity_poly.pdbx_strand_id
1 'polypeptide(L)'
;MRRLGFMALCAVLVASCGGGGSEAPSSGVSSGAVPPSSTASCDGSCANVSSFLAVSDVESVIARGVAEAQARGVKATIAVVDRVGNVLAVFRMSGALEDVTMRTSDVSASALSGGLENVEVIPATAAAIAKAVTGAYLSSEGNAFSTRTASQIIQSHFNPGELLTPGGPLFGVQFSQLPCSDVALRFTTAEGDAGPKRSPLGLAGDPGGFPLYRSGTPIGGVGVVVDPVYGIDRNVLDVDNDVDEAVAFAATGSLAAPEDRRADRITADGKTLRFSDFRVEDLRSRIDSPPTFASLLGSVGQLIAVPGYNVAAVRAGTAFGQARSGIRADSQDYANLDAFVLVDATDNERFRPRAGTDGAAALTSVEVRSILSSALRIANRSRAQIRRPLDTPARVSITVVDSRGEILGLVRTRDAPVFGIDVSVQKARGAAFLSSRTSAERLNALPPAVYLDRVLVRLREESPAQYVPTTRIFLGLPNALADGMTAFSARAIGNLARPNYPDGVDGNPFGPLSRAPGQWSPLNTGLQMDLVHNAVIQHVAFVRGLTPDTPRNCSGVGGFDRGFVVNGAVRGLANGIQIFPGAVPIYRGEQLIGAIGVSGDGIDQDDMVAFLGVARAGLSGNPPHNAPTNRRADQLVPRGARLRYVSCPQAPFLDSNEQEPCSGL
;
A
#
# COMPACT_ATOMS: atom_id res chain seq x y z
N MET A 1 48.09 36.18 -34.50
CA MET A 1 47.32 36.35 -33.25
C MET A 1 45.96 36.94 -33.59
N ARG A 2 44.91 36.35 -32.98
CA ARG A 2 43.51 36.78 -32.83
C ARG A 2 42.71 37.18 -34.08
N ARG A 3 41.67 36.37 -34.31
CA ARG A 3 40.72 36.39 -35.43
C ARG A 3 39.55 37.34 -35.18
N LEU A 4 39.13 37.92 -36.29
CA LEU A 4 37.93 38.73 -36.53
C LEU A 4 36.64 38.04 -36.08
N GLY A 5 35.71 38.84 -35.54
CA GLY A 5 34.66 39.43 -36.39
C GLY A 5 33.21 39.06 -36.11
N PHE A 6 32.45 40.09 -35.71
CA PHE A 6 31.05 40.41 -36.07
C PHE A 6 29.94 39.44 -35.59
N MET A 7 28.74 39.87 -35.18
CA MET A 7 27.94 41.01 -35.61
C MET A 7 26.85 41.31 -34.55
N ALA A 8 26.58 42.59 -34.33
CA ALA A 8 25.41 43.11 -33.62
C ALA A 8 24.23 43.25 -34.59
N LEU A 9 22.97 43.16 -34.11
CA LEU A 9 22.01 44.27 -34.19
C LEU A 9 20.71 43.99 -33.42
N CYS A 10 20.18 45.06 -32.84
CA CYS A 10 19.01 45.18 -31.99
C CYS A 10 17.67 45.35 -32.75
N ALA A 11 16.61 45.26 -31.94
CA ALA A 11 15.39 46.09 -31.95
C ALA A 11 14.15 45.55 -32.70
N VAL A 12 12.88 45.82 -32.35
CA VAL A 12 12.11 46.34 -31.19
C VAL A 12 10.62 46.13 -31.59
N LEU A 13 9.74 45.78 -30.62
CA LEU A 13 8.27 46.04 -30.40
C LEU A 13 7.37 46.52 -31.58
N VAL A 14 6.05 46.26 -31.70
CA VAL A 14 4.89 46.46 -30.78
C VAL A 14 3.62 45.77 -31.34
N ALA A 15 2.63 45.50 -30.46
CA ALA A 15 1.16 45.73 -30.61
C ALA A 15 0.19 44.56 -30.94
N SER A 16 -0.98 44.68 -30.31
CA SER A 16 -2.06 43.74 -30.04
C SER A 16 -3.23 43.72 -31.05
N CYS A 17 -4.21 42.83 -30.77
CA CYS A 17 -5.56 42.61 -31.36
C CYS A 17 -5.55 41.53 -32.46
N GLY A 18 -6.47 40.58 -32.62
CA GLY A 18 -7.75 40.24 -31.99
C GLY A 18 -8.42 39.15 -32.87
N GLY A 19 -9.19 38.25 -32.26
CA GLY A 19 -10.26 37.37 -32.81
C GLY A 19 -10.17 36.71 -34.20
N GLY A 20 -10.45 35.40 -34.25
CA GLY A 20 -10.91 34.72 -35.48
C GLY A 20 -10.70 33.21 -35.48
N GLY A 21 -11.74 32.45 -35.18
CA GLY A 21 -11.74 30.99 -35.32
C GLY A 21 -11.83 30.54 -36.78
N SER A 22 -11.42 29.30 -37.05
CA SER A 22 -11.88 28.45 -38.17
C SER A 22 -11.49 27.00 -37.91
N GLU A 23 -12.50 26.13 -37.97
CA GLU A 23 -12.46 24.67 -38.09
C GLU A 23 -11.70 24.26 -39.37
N ALA A 24 -10.98 23.15 -39.42
CA ALA A 24 -11.42 21.79 -39.83
C ALA A 24 -10.14 20.98 -40.20
N PRO A 25 -10.12 19.63 -40.41
CA PRO A 25 -11.28 18.76 -40.64
C PRO A 25 -11.33 17.44 -39.84
N SER A 26 -12.57 16.97 -39.77
CA SER A 26 -13.08 15.68 -39.34
C SER A 26 -13.00 14.59 -40.42
N SER A 27 -13.07 13.33 -39.95
CA SER A 27 -13.46 12.06 -40.62
C SER A 27 -12.40 11.36 -41.50
N GLY A 28 -12.18 10.04 -41.44
CA GLY A 28 -12.74 8.91 -40.68
C GLY A 28 -11.70 7.77 -40.68
N VAL A 29 -11.75 6.75 -39.81
CA VAL A 29 -12.57 5.54 -39.98
C VAL A 29 -12.99 4.97 -38.61
N SER A 30 -14.31 4.80 -38.47
CA SER A 30 -15.08 4.05 -37.47
C SER A 30 -14.86 2.53 -37.63
N SER A 31 -15.18 1.58 -36.75
CA SER A 31 -16.12 1.48 -35.63
C SER A 31 -15.92 0.09 -35.03
N GLY A 32 -15.83 0.02 -33.70
CA GLY A 32 -15.98 -1.19 -32.91
C GLY A 32 -16.09 -0.86 -31.42
N ALA A 33 -16.53 0.36 -31.09
CA ALA A 33 -16.67 0.84 -29.73
C ALA A 33 -18.04 0.43 -29.20
N VAL A 34 -18.04 -0.28 -28.07
CA VAL A 34 -19.16 -0.26 -27.13
C VAL A 34 -19.47 1.21 -26.83
N PRO A 35 -20.74 1.65 -26.88
CA PRO A 35 -21.06 3.06 -26.67
C PRO A 35 -20.54 3.49 -25.28
N PRO A 36 -19.93 4.68 -25.14
CA PRO A 36 -19.54 5.16 -23.83
C PRO A 36 -20.83 5.34 -23.04
N SER A 37 -21.07 4.45 -22.07
CA SER A 37 -21.98 4.78 -20.97
C SER A 37 -21.48 6.12 -20.44
N SER A 38 -22.33 7.14 -20.41
CA SER A 38 -22.05 8.46 -19.82
C SER A 38 -21.09 8.30 -18.64
N THR A 39 -19.82 8.67 -18.83
CA THR A 39 -18.80 8.55 -17.79
C THR A 39 -19.21 9.50 -16.68
N ALA A 40 -19.91 8.98 -15.67
CA ALA A 40 -20.11 9.71 -14.44
C ALA A 40 -18.71 10.14 -13.97
N SER A 41 -18.43 11.44 -14.00
CA SER A 41 -17.11 11.96 -13.61
C SER A 41 -17.00 11.87 -12.09
N CYS A 42 -16.71 10.67 -11.59
CA CYS A 42 -16.57 10.43 -10.16
C CYS A 42 -15.27 11.06 -9.67
N ASP A 43 -15.38 12.04 -8.79
CA ASP A 43 -14.28 12.83 -8.23
C ASP A 43 -13.91 12.40 -6.80
N GLY A 44 -14.47 11.28 -6.33
CA GLY A 44 -14.37 10.81 -4.95
C GLY A 44 -15.69 10.81 -4.19
N SER A 45 -16.81 11.23 -4.81
CA SER A 45 -18.10 11.41 -4.14
C SER A 45 -19.23 10.51 -4.66
N CYS A 46 -18.95 9.56 -5.55
CA CYS A 46 -19.98 8.73 -6.20
C CYS A 46 -20.46 7.53 -5.37
N ALA A 47 -19.65 7.04 -4.43
CA ALA A 47 -20.00 5.90 -3.60
C ALA A 47 -21.33 6.12 -2.84
N ASN A 48 -22.25 5.17 -2.98
CA ASN A 48 -23.57 5.20 -2.37
C ASN A 48 -24.06 3.78 -2.01
N VAL A 49 -25.32 3.64 -1.58
CA VAL A 49 -25.90 2.37 -1.15
C VAL A 49 -25.92 1.26 -2.22
N SER A 50 -25.74 1.62 -3.50
CA SER A 50 -25.65 0.68 -4.64
C SER A 50 -24.21 0.32 -5.05
N SER A 51 -23.21 0.90 -4.40
CA SER A 51 -21.79 0.70 -4.66
C SER A 51 -21.27 -0.57 -3.99
N PHE A 52 -21.74 -1.73 -4.46
CA PHE A 52 -21.34 -3.06 -4.00
C PHE A 52 -21.43 -4.10 -5.12
N LEU A 53 -20.76 -5.24 -4.95
CA LEU A 53 -20.91 -6.42 -5.81
C LEU A 53 -22.11 -7.26 -5.36
N ALA A 54 -23.11 -7.44 -6.22
CA ALA A 54 -24.17 -8.42 -6.00
C ALA A 54 -23.68 -9.84 -6.28
N VAL A 55 -24.43 -10.86 -5.83
CA VAL A 55 -24.10 -12.28 -6.08
C VAL A 55 -23.92 -12.55 -7.58
N SER A 56 -24.83 -12.03 -8.42
CA SER A 56 -24.75 -12.17 -9.87
C SER A 56 -23.50 -11.54 -10.49
N ASP A 57 -22.98 -10.46 -9.89
CA ASP A 57 -21.73 -9.83 -10.34
C ASP A 57 -20.55 -10.77 -10.06
N VAL A 58 -20.49 -11.32 -8.83
CA VAL A 58 -19.43 -12.24 -8.41
C VAL A 58 -19.42 -13.50 -9.28
N GLU A 59 -20.60 -14.08 -9.51
CA GLU A 59 -20.78 -15.24 -10.40
C GLU A 59 -20.30 -14.93 -11.83
N SER A 60 -20.65 -13.75 -12.35
CA SER A 60 -20.24 -13.33 -13.71
C SER A 60 -18.74 -13.11 -13.83
N VAL A 61 -18.11 -12.51 -12.81
CA VAL A 61 -16.64 -12.33 -12.75
C VAL A 61 -15.94 -13.69 -12.81
N ILE A 62 -16.38 -14.65 -11.99
CA ILE A 62 -15.81 -16.01 -12.00
C ILE A 62 -16.05 -16.68 -13.36
N ALA A 63 -17.26 -16.61 -13.90
CA ALA A 63 -17.60 -17.27 -15.14
C ALA A 63 -16.79 -16.78 -16.34
N ARG A 64 -16.52 -15.48 -16.44
CA ARG A 64 -15.63 -14.90 -17.47
C ARG A 64 -14.20 -15.38 -17.32
N GLY A 65 -13.65 -15.37 -16.10
CA GLY A 65 -12.30 -15.89 -15.85
C GLY A 65 -12.19 -17.38 -16.21
N VAL A 66 -13.17 -18.20 -15.83
CA VAL A 66 -13.20 -19.62 -16.22
C VAL A 66 -13.27 -19.80 -17.73
N ALA A 67 -14.09 -19.01 -18.44
CA ALA A 67 -14.19 -19.07 -19.88
C ALA A 67 -12.86 -18.72 -20.58
N GLU A 68 -12.16 -17.69 -20.11
CA GLU A 68 -10.84 -17.32 -20.63
C GLU A 68 -9.79 -18.40 -20.34
N ALA A 69 -9.78 -18.95 -19.13
CA ALA A 69 -8.89 -20.04 -18.76
C ALA A 69 -9.11 -21.28 -19.65
N GLN A 70 -10.37 -21.65 -19.90
CA GLN A 70 -10.71 -22.75 -20.82
C GLN A 70 -10.28 -22.46 -22.25
N ALA A 71 -10.52 -21.25 -22.76
CA ALA A 71 -10.10 -20.84 -24.11
C ALA A 71 -8.57 -20.81 -24.27
N ARG A 72 -7.83 -20.60 -23.18
CA ARG A 72 -6.37 -20.68 -23.14
C ARG A 72 -5.84 -22.09 -22.89
N GLY A 73 -6.69 -23.06 -22.55
CA GLY A 73 -6.28 -24.43 -22.23
C GLY A 73 -5.61 -24.58 -20.86
N VAL A 74 -5.88 -23.66 -19.92
CA VAL A 74 -5.28 -23.61 -18.59
C VAL A 74 -6.32 -23.79 -17.48
N LYS A 75 -5.86 -23.94 -16.22
CA LYS A 75 -6.71 -24.11 -15.04
C LYS A 75 -6.41 -23.01 -14.03
N ALA A 76 -7.44 -22.34 -13.54
CA ALA A 76 -7.32 -21.17 -12.69
C ALA A 76 -7.92 -21.37 -11.29
N THR A 77 -7.33 -20.70 -10.32
CA THR A 77 -7.95 -20.32 -9.04
C THR A 77 -8.29 -18.84 -9.11
N ILE A 78 -9.54 -18.48 -8.86
CA ILE A 78 -10.09 -17.13 -8.99
C ILE A 78 -10.69 -16.71 -7.65
N ALA A 79 -10.25 -15.57 -7.11
CA ALA A 79 -10.80 -14.96 -5.92
C ALA A 79 -11.47 -13.62 -6.25
N VAL A 80 -12.62 -13.35 -5.64
CA VAL A 80 -13.33 -12.07 -5.76
C VAL A 80 -13.53 -11.48 -4.37
N VAL A 81 -13.19 -10.20 -4.21
CA VAL A 81 -13.34 -9.46 -2.95
C VAL A 81 -14.17 -8.21 -3.15
N ASP A 82 -14.87 -7.76 -2.11
CA ASP A 82 -15.51 -6.43 -2.12
C ASP A 82 -14.52 -5.31 -1.81
N ARG A 83 -15.01 -4.05 -1.82
CA ARG A 83 -14.20 -2.84 -1.62
C ARG A 83 -13.43 -2.81 -0.30
N VAL A 84 -13.92 -3.50 0.73
CA VAL A 84 -13.32 -3.56 2.07
C VAL A 84 -12.71 -4.93 2.37
N GLY A 85 -12.50 -5.74 1.34
CA GLY A 85 -11.70 -6.97 1.38
C GLY A 85 -12.46 -8.20 1.88
N ASN A 86 -13.79 -8.16 1.98
CA ASN A 86 -14.55 -9.39 2.22
C ASN A 86 -14.35 -10.33 1.03
N VAL A 87 -13.87 -11.55 1.29
CA VAL A 87 -13.74 -12.58 0.26
C VAL A 87 -15.12 -13.14 -0.06
N LEU A 88 -15.65 -12.76 -1.23
CA LEU A 88 -17.02 -13.04 -1.65
C LEU A 88 -17.16 -14.44 -2.25
N ALA A 89 -16.10 -14.91 -2.90
CA ALA A 89 -15.98 -16.25 -3.43
C ALA A 89 -14.52 -16.57 -3.77
N VAL A 90 -14.16 -17.85 -3.65
CA VAL A 90 -12.94 -18.41 -4.22
C VAL A 90 -13.37 -19.64 -5.03
N PHE A 91 -13.09 -19.64 -6.33
CA PHE A 91 -13.42 -20.73 -7.23
C PHE A 91 -12.13 -21.36 -7.76
N ARG A 92 -12.02 -22.68 -7.67
CA ARG A 92 -10.87 -23.44 -8.17
C ARG A 92 -11.32 -24.42 -9.25
N MET A 93 -10.79 -24.27 -10.45
CA MET A 93 -11.01 -25.22 -11.54
C MET A 93 -10.39 -26.58 -11.17
N SER A 94 -11.03 -27.67 -11.61
CA SER A 94 -10.51 -29.03 -11.42
C SER A 94 -9.13 -29.16 -12.06
N GLY A 95 -8.13 -29.56 -11.27
CA GLY A 95 -6.74 -29.68 -11.70
C GLY A 95 -5.93 -28.37 -11.70
N ALA A 96 -6.48 -27.26 -11.21
CA ALA A 96 -5.69 -26.06 -10.94
C ALA A 96 -4.68 -26.29 -9.80
N LEU A 97 -3.65 -25.46 -9.76
CA LEU A 97 -2.60 -25.52 -8.75
C LEU A 97 -3.17 -25.41 -7.34
N GLU A 98 -2.62 -26.22 -6.43
CA GLU A 98 -2.88 -26.05 -5.00
C GLU A 98 -1.95 -25.00 -4.40
N ASP A 99 -0.72 -24.94 -4.92
CA ASP A 99 0.40 -24.20 -4.35
C ASP A 99 1.12 -23.37 -5.40
N VAL A 100 1.72 -22.26 -4.95
CA VAL A 100 2.61 -21.42 -5.73
C VAL A 100 3.91 -21.18 -4.97
N THR A 101 4.95 -20.85 -5.72
CA THR A 101 6.27 -20.50 -5.22
C THR A 101 6.44 -18.99 -5.22
N MET A 102 6.69 -18.41 -4.04
CA MET A 102 7.07 -17.00 -3.93
C MET A 102 8.46 -16.78 -4.51
N ARG A 103 8.58 -15.97 -5.56
CA ARG A 103 9.87 -15.80 -6.27
C ARG A 103 9.92 -14.52 -7.08
N THR A 104 10.96 -13.72 -6.89
CA THR A 104 11.17 -12.47 -7.66
C THR A 104 12.26 -12.56 -8.73
N SER A 105 12.80 -13.75 -9.03
CA SER A 105 13.77 -13.91 -10.11
C SER A 105 13.77 -15.29 -10.74
N ASP A 106 14.03 -15.34 -12.05
CA ASP A 106 14.29 -16.58 -12.79
C ASP A 106 15.73 -17.08 -12.71
N VAL A 107 16.63 -16.27 -12.14
CA VAL A 107 18.00 -16.70 -11.88
C VAL A 107 17.97 -17.89 -10.92
N SER A 108 18.78 -18.91 -11.20
CA SER A 108 18.89 -20.12 -10.37
C SER A 108 18.86 -19.75 -8.89
N ALA A 109 17.95 -20.40 -8.16
CA ALA A 109 17.61 -20.27 -6.73
C ALA A 109 18.71 -19.90 -5.72
N SER A 110 19.98 -20.10 -6.09
CA SER A 110 21.16 -19.87 -5.26
C SER A 110 21.51 -18.40 -5.05
N ALA A 111 21.04 -17.47 -5.89
CA ALA A 111 21.48 -16.07 -5.84
C ALA A 111 20.66 -15.18 -4.89
N LEU A 112 19.37 -15.46 -4.65
CA LEU A 112 18.50 -14.72 -3.73
C LEU A 112 17.93 -15.67 -2.69
N SER A 113 18.28 -15.47 -1.41
CA SER A 113 17.83 -16.32 -0.31
C SER A 113 17.43 -15.52 0.93
N GLY A 114 16.31 -15.91 1.55
CA GLY A 114 15.77 -15.32 2.76
C GLY A 114 14.47 -14.54 2.55
N GLY A 115 13.88 -14.05 3.63
CA GLY A 115 12.54 -13.47 3.61
C GLY A 115 11.53 -14.51 3.14
N LEU A 116 10.71 -14.15 2.15
CA LEU A 116 9.76 -15.07 1.51
C LEU A 116 10.25 -15.64 0.17
N GLU A 117 11.50 -15.40 -0.23
CA GLU A 117 12.04 -15.93 -1.49
C GLU A 117 12.14 -17.45 -1.49
N ASN A 118 11.65 -18.06 -2.56
CA ASN A 118 11.62 -19.50 -2.83
C ASN A 118 10.78 -20.33 -1.84
N VAL A 119 9.82 -19.74 -1.14
CA VAL A 119 8.85 -20.51 -0.34
C VAL A 119 7.83 -21.17 -1.27
N GLU A 120 7.86 -22.50 -1.41
CA GLU A 120 7.07 -23.27 -2.40
C GLU A 120 5.69 -23.72 -1.87
N VAL A 121 5.40 -23.43 -0.60
CA VAL A 121 4.20 -23.94 0.10
C VAL A 121 3.13 -22.88 0.31
N ILE A 122 3.00 -21.91 -0.60
CA ILE A 122 1.98 -20.86 -0.49
C ILE A 122 0.69 -21.36 -1.16
N PRO A 123 -0.46 -21.42 -0.46
CA PRO A 123 -1.71 -21.83 -1.10
C PRO A 123 -2.07 -20.89 -2.26
N ALA A 124 -2.38 -21.44 -3.43
CA ALA A 124 -2.83 -20.69 -4.60
C ALA A 124 -4.08 -19.84 -4.31
N THR A 125 -4.94 -20.30 -3.39
CA THR A 125 -6.10 -19.54 -2.91
C THR A 125 -5.70 -18.31 -2.11
N ALA A 126 -4.65 -18.38 -1.30
CA ALA A 126 -4.12 -17.24 -0.54
C ALA A 126 -3.49 -16.20 -1.47
N ALA A 127 -2.76 -16.67 -2.48
CA ALA A 127 -2.20 -15.83 -3.55
C ALA A 127 -3.30 -15.12 -4.36
N ALA A 128 -4.33 -15.83 -4.81
CA ALA A 128 -5.46 -15.25 -5.53
C ALA A 128 -6.19 -14.18 -4.69
N ILE A 129 -6.40 -14.42 -3.40
CA ILE A 129 -6.99 -13.41 -2.50
C ILE A 129 -6.07 -12.19 -2.37
N ALA A 130 -4.76 -12.37 -2.19
CA ALA A 130 -3.83 -11.24 -2.08
C ALA A 130 -3.82 -10.37 -3.35
N LYS A 131 -3.86 -10.98 -4.54
CA LYS A 131 -4.02 -10.28 -5.83
C LYS A 131 -5.34 -9.49 -5.89
N ALA A 132 -6.45 -10.11 -5.49
CA ALA A 132 -7.77 -9.48 -5.49
C ALA A 132 -7.85 -8.28 -4.53
N VAL A 133 -7.35 -8.44 -3.31
CA VAL A 133 -7.28 -7.37 -2.29
C VAL A 133 -6.42 -6.22 -2.79
N THR A 134 -5.32 -6.50 -3.48
CA THR A 134 -4.44 -5.46 -4.03
C THR A 134 -5.18 -4.55 -5.01
N GLY A 135 -5.88 -5.13 -5.99
CA GLY A 135 -6.71 -4.36 -6.91
C GLY A 135 -7.77 -3.54 -6.17
N ALA A 136 -8.48 -4.16 -5.22
CA ALA A 136 -9.52 -3.48 -4.44
C ALA A 136 -8.97 -2.33 -3.59
N TYR A 137 -7.78 -2.46 -3.00
CA TYR A 137 -7.29 -1.56 -1.95
C TYR A 137 -6.43 -0.40 -2.45
N LEU A 138 -5.69 -0.58 -3.55
CA LEU A 138 -4.84 0.47 -4.15
C LEU A 138 -5.63 1.48 -4.99
N SER A 139 -6.89 1.16 -5.28
CA SER A 139 -7.76 1.95 -6.14
C SER A 139 -8.69 2.89 -5.36
N SER A 140 -9.15 3.94 -6.04
CA SER A 140 -10.10 4.95 -5.58
C SER A 140 -10.98 5.40 -6.76
N GLU A 141 -11.96 6.28 -6.53
CA GLU A 141 -12.69 6.90 -7.65
C GLU A 141 -11.79 7.76 -8.55
N GLY A 142 -10.62 8.19 -8.06
CA GLY A 142 -9.65 8.99 -8.80
C GLY A 142 -8.51 8.20 -9.47
N ASN A 143 -8.32 6.91 -9.15
CA ASN A 143 -7.24 6.09 -9.71
C ASN A 143 -7.58 4.59 -9.67
N ALA A 144 -7.11 3.85 -10.68
CA ALA A 144 -7.22 2.40 -10.76
C ALA A 144 -5.84 1.77 -10.94
N PHE A 145 -5.39 1.04 -9.92
CA PHE A 145 -4.10 0.35 -9.91
C PHE A 145 -4.32 -1.15 -9.82
N SER A 146 -3.64 -1.89 -10.70
CA SER A 146 -3.61 -3.36 -10.72
C SER A 146 -2.41 -3.88 -9.94
N THR A 147 -2.27 -5.20 -9.82
CA THR A 147 -1.03 -5.79 -9.30
C THR A 147 0.18 -5.53 -10.20
N ARG A 148 -0.01 -5.32 -11.51
CA ARG A 148 1.07 -4.88 -12.42
C ARG A 148 1.54 -3.46 -12.09
N THR A 149 0.61 -2.56 -11.77
CA THR A 149 0.97 -1.23 -11.24
C THR A 149 1.76 -1.35 -9.95
N ALA A 150 1.29 -2.21 -9.04
CA ALA A 150 1.97 -2.48 -7.78
C ALA A 150 3.39 -3.03 -8.02
N SER A 151 3.58 -3.95 -8.97
CA SER A 151 4.88 -4.51 -9.36
C SER A 151 5.92 -3.42 -9.66
N GLN A 152 5.55 -2.45 -10.48
CA GLN A 152 6.45 -1.37 -10.89
C GLN A 152 6.90 -0.52 -9.68
N ILE A 153 5.95 -0.12 -8.83
CA ILE A 153 6.19 0.90 -7.79
C ILE A 153 6.80 0.38 -6.47
N ILE A 154 7.12 -0.92 -6.38
CA ILE A 154 7.69 -1.56 -5.18
C ILE A 154 9.17 -1.94 -5.34
N GLN A 155 9.79 -1.64 -6.46
CA GLN A 155 11.13 -2.14 -6.81
C GLN A 155 12.27 -1.21 -6.38
N SER A 156 13.50 -1.70 -6.53
CA SER A 156 14.73 -0.98 -6.13
C SER A 156 14.94 0.29 -6.95
N HIS A 157 14.39 0.32 -8.15
CA HIS A 157 14.28 1.45 -9.07
C HIS A 157 12.80 1.70 -9.34
N PHE A 158 12.42 2.94 -9.64
CA PHE A 158 11.03 3.25 -9.95
C PHE A 158 10.62 2.51 -11.22
N ASN A 159 11.35 2.70 -12.32
CA ASN A 159 11.23 1.80 -13.45
C ASN A 159 12.31 0.72 -13.31
N PRO A 160 11.93 -0.56 -13.16
CA PRO A 160 12.86 -1.67 -13.17
C PRO A 160 13.74 -1.64 -14.42
N GLY A 161 15.06 -1.75 -14.23
CA GLY A 161 16.06 -1.69 -15.30
C GLY A 161 16.62 -0.30 -15.59
N GLU A 162 15.98 0.78 -15.12
CA GLU A 162 16.54 2.14 -15.21
C GLU A 162 17.55 2.39 -14.09
N LEU A 163 18.84 2.36 -14.44
CA LEU A 163 19.94 2.66 -13.53
C LEU A 163 19.94 4.14 -13.09
N LEU A 164 20.53 4.41 -11.93
CA LEU A 164 20.70 5.74 -11.35
C LEU A 164 19.37 6.47 -11.12
N THR A 165 18.30 5.72 -10.84
CA THR A 165 16.98 6.27 -10.51
C THR A 165 16.58 5.92 -9.08
N PRO A 166 15.82 6.77 -8.38
CA PRO A 166 15.25 6.41 -7.09
C PRO A 166 14.39 5.15 -7.18
N GLY A 167 14.21 4.44 -6.07
CA GLY A 167 13.29 3.29 -6.04
C GLY A 167 11.83 3.65 -6.19
N GLY A 168 11.03 2.60 -6.38
CA GLY A 168 9.58 2.73 -6.45
C GLY A 168 9.02 3.45 -5.21
N PRO A 169 8.04 4.35 -5.39
CA PRO A 169 7.54 5.20 -4.31
C PRO A 169 6.88 4.42 -3.17
N LEU A 170 6.40 3.20 -3.42
CA LEU A 170 5.78 2.32 -2.43
C LEU A 170 6.65 1.09 -2.09
N PHE A 171 7.97 1.21 -2.23
CA PHE A 171 8.92 0.17 -1.83
C PHE A 171 8.59 -0.42 -0.44
N GLY A 172 8.30 -1.72 -0.40
CA GLY A 172 7.97 -2.46 0.83
C GLY A 172 6.49 -2.43 1.23
N VAL A 173 5.57 -1.87 0.43
CA VAL A 173 4.11 -1.86 0.73
C VAL A 173 3.48 -3.25 0.78
N GLN A 174 4.14 -4.26 0.21
CA GLN A 174 3.70 -5.66 0.25
C GLN A 174 3.51 -6.13 1.69
N PHE A 175 4.35 -5.65 2.61
CA PHE A 175 4.26 -5.95 4.04
C PHE A 175 3.29 -5.03 4.78
N SER A 176 2.11 -4.82 4.22
CA SER A 176 0.97 -4.12 4.82
C SER A 176 -0.29 -4.94 4.68
N GLN A 177 -1.38 -4.55 5.34
CA GLN A 177 -2.64 -5.34 5.35
C GLN A 177 -2.40 -6.76 5.87
N LEU A 178 -1.43 -6.88 6.77
CA LEU A 178 -0.88 -8.16 7.21
C LEU A 178 -1.95 -8.98 7.95
N PRO A 179 -1.86 -10.32 7.92
CA PRO A 179 -2.86 -11.19 8.51
C PRO A 179 -3.02 -11.04 10.03
N CYS A 180 -1.98 -10.52 10.67
CA CYS A 180 -1.82 -10.28 12.10
C CYS A 180 -2.13 -8.84 12.53
N SER A 181 -2.60 -7.98 11.61
CA SER A 181 -2.96 -6.59 11.90
C SER A 181 -3.94 -6.46 13.08
N ASP A 182 -3.69 -5.49 13.96
CA ASP A 182 -4.61 -5.08 15.03
C ASP A 182 -5.64 -4.03 14.56
N VAL A 183 -5.61 -3.65 13.29
CA VAL A 183 -6.55 -2.72 12.64
C VAL A 183 -7.46 -3.43 11.65
N ALA A 184 -6.95 -4.38 10.87
CA ALA A 184 -7.76 -5.16 9.96
C ALA A 184 -8.65 -6.16 10.73
N LEU A 185 -9.88 -6.33 10.28
CA LEU A 185 -10.83 -7.28 10.84
C LEU A 185 -10.60 -8.67 10.26
N ARG A 186 -10.84 -9.69 11.08
CA ARG A 186 -10.83 -11.09 10.63
C ARG A 186 -12.19 -11.42 10.02
N PHE A 187 -12.23 -12.47 9.20
CA PHE A 187 -13.49 -13.08 8.82
C PHE A 187 -14.08 -13.80 10.02
N THR A 188 -15.35 -13.52 10.31
CA THR A 188 -16.18 -14.30 11.21
C THR A 188 -17.49 -14.56 10.47
N THR A 189 -18.09 -15.73 10.67
CA THR A 189 -19.40 -16.04 10.07
C THR A 189 -20.53 -15.20 10.67
N ALA A 190 -20.30 -14.59 11.84
CA ALA A 190 -21.28 -13.80 12.59
C ALA A 190 -21.19 -12.27 12.37
N GLU A 191 -20.00 -11.70 12.11
CA GLU A 191 -19.80 -10.25 11.90
C GLU A 191 -19.51 -9.91 10.43
N GLY A 192 -19.77 -10.87 9.54
CA GLY A 192 -19.00 -11.08 8.32
C GLY A 192 -19.29 -10.10 7.20
N ASP A 193 -19.09 -8.80 7.40
CA ASP A 193 -19.25 -7.75 6.36
C ASP A 193 -18.42 -6.48 6.69
N ALA A 194 -18.19 -6.14 7.97
CA ALA A 194 -17.41 -4.95 8.32
C ALA A 194 -15.91 -5.13 8.03
N GLY A 195 -15.31 -4.15 7.34
CA GLY A 195 -13.88 -4.11 7.03
C GLY A 195 -13.11 -2.97 7.72
N PRO A 196 -11.88 -2.66 7.25
CA PRO A 196 -11.16 -3.39 6.22
C PRO A 196 -10.80 -4.81 6.70
N LYS A 197 -10.80 -5.78 5.79
CA LYS A 197 -10.32 -7.13 6.05
C LYS A 197 -8.83 -7.25 5.78
N ARG A 198 -8.18 -8.15 6.51
CA ARG A 198 -6.76 -8.51 6.31
C ARG A 198 -6.55 -9.23 4.96
N SER A 199 -5.32 -9.21 4.46
CA SER A 199 -4.88 -10.04 3.34
C SER A 199 -4.03 -11.23 3.83
N PRO A 200 -4.11 -12.43 3.20
CA PRO A 200 -3.31 -13.57 3.62
C PRO A 200 -1.80 -13.36 3.53
N LEU A 201 -1.34 -12.62 2.53
CA LEU A 201 0.08 -12.45 2.19
C LEU A 201 0.52 -10.97 2.18
N GLY A 202 -0.38 -10.06 2.60
CA GLY A 202 -0.22 -8.63 2.35
C GLY A 202 -0.60 -8.24 0.92
N LEU A 203 0.03 -7.21 0.36
CA LEU A 203 -0.25 -6.77 -1.02
C LEU A 203 0.65 -7.48 -2.04
N ALA A 204 0.13 -7.69 -3.24
CA ALA A 204 0.76 -8.44 -4.32
C ALA A 204 1.40 -7.50 -5.36
N GLY A 205 2.62 -7.81 -5.79
CA GLY A 205 3.21 -7.27 -7.02
C GLY A 205 3.06 -8.21 -8.22
N ASP A 206 2.50 -9.40 -8.00
CA ASP A 206 2.39 -10.44 -9.02
C ASP A 206 1.19 -10.17 -9.95
N PRO A 207 1.39 -10.07 -11.29
CA PRO A 207 0.29 -9.82 -12.23
C PRO A 207 -0.88 -10.80 -12.06
N GLY A 208 -2.11 -10.37 -12.36
CA GLY A 208 -3.32 -11.17 -12.13
C GLY A 208 -4.31 -10.63 -11.11
N GLY A 209 -4.13 -9.39 -10.61
CA GLY A 209 -5.11 -8.71 -9.76
C GLY A 209 -5.60 -7.39 -10.35
N PHE A 210 -6.92 -7.23 -10.47
CA PHE A 210 -7.55 -6.02 -11.01
C PHE A 210 -8.66 -5.46 -10.10
N PRO A 211 -8.82 -4.14 -10.03
CA PRO A 211 -9.98 -3.53 -9.39
C PRO A 211 -11.24 -3.73 -10.23
N LEU A 212 -12.39 -3.82 -9.55
CA LEU A 212 -13.72 -3.88 -10.16
C LEU A 212 -14.46 -2.57 -9.88
N TYR A 213 -15.06 -1.99 -10.92
CA TYR A 213 -15.74 -0.70 -10.90
C TYR A 213 -17.20 -0.80 -11.30
N ARG A 214 -18.01 0.07 -10.71
CA ARG A 214 -19.38 0.35 -11.17
C ARG A 214 -19.57 1.86 -11.22
N SER A 215 -19.94 2.37 -12.39
CA SER A 215 -20.23 3.78 -12.59
C SER A 215 -19.13 4.70 -12.04
N GLY A 216 -17.86 4.39 -12.32
CA GLY A 216 -16.71 5.18 -11.82
C GLY A 216 -16.30 4.92 -10.37
N THR A 217 -17.06 4.13 -9.60
CA THR A 217 -16.74 3.79 -8.20
C THR A 217 -16.09 2.41 -8.09
N PRO A 218 -14.95 2.25 -7.39
CA PRO A 218 -14.39 0.94 -7.09
C PRO A 218 -15.29 0.21 -6.09
N ILE A 219 -15.70 -1.01 -6.43
CA ILE A 219 -16.63 -1.84 -5.63
C ILE A 219 -16.02 -3.18 -5.19
N GLY A 220 -14.80 -3.49 -5.64
CA GLY A 220 -14.10 -4.72 -5.26
C GLY A 220 -12.86 -4.97 -6.09
N GLY A 221 -12.42 -6.23 -6.11
CA GLY A 221 -11.28 -6.69 -6.90
C GLY A 221 -11.38 -8.17 -7.24
N VAL A 222 -10.71 -8.55 -8.32
CA VAL A 222 -10.54 -9.95 -8.74
C VAL A 222 -9.05 -10.29 -8.74
N GLY A 223 -8.71 -11.49 -8.34
CA GLY A 223 -7.35 -12.02 -8.33
C GLY A 223 -7.32 -13.44 -8.87
N VAL A 224 -6.34 -13.75 -9.70
CA VAL A 224 -6.24 -15.03 -10.40
C VAL A 224 -4.85 -15.64 -10.24
N VAL A 225 -4.83 -16.96 -10.07
CA VAL A 225 -3.62 -17.79 -10.10
C VAL A 225 -3.82 -18.93 -11.09
N VAL A 226 -2.92 -19.05 -12.07
CA VAL A 226 -2.85 -20.11 -13.07
C VAL A 226 -1.47 -20.74 -13.09
N ASP A 227 -0.41 -19.92 -13.04
CA ASP A 227 0.97 -20.39 -13.05
C ASP A 227 1.54 -20.62 -11.63
N PRO A 228 2.67 -21.34 -11.50
CA PRO A 228 3.19 -21.77 -10.20
C PRO A 228 4.02 -20.70 -9.47
N VAL A 229 4.02 -19.44 -9.92
CA VAL A 229 4.87 -18.38 -9.40
C VAL A 229 4.02 -17.28 -8.80
N TYR A 230 4.37 -16.88 -7.58
CA TYR A 230 3.90 -15.63 -6.99
C TYR A 230 5.08 -14.65 -6.95
N GLY A 231 5.19 -13.79 -7.96
CA GLY A 231 6.36 -12.99 -8.21
C GLY A 231 6.11 -11.50 -8.37
N ILE A 232 6.91 -10.91 -9.25
CA ILE A 232 6.85 -9.52 -9.68
C ILE A 232 7.33 -9.48 -11.14
N ASP A 233 6.81 -8.53 -11.91
CA ASP A 233 7.37 -8.16 -13.20
C ASP A 233 8.59 -7.23 -12.99
N ARG A 234 9.77 -7.67 -13.43
CA ARG A 234 11.04 -6.94 -13.34
C ARG A 234 11.43 -6.22 -14.62
N ASN A 235 10.63 -6.32 -15.67
CA ASN A 235 10.88 -5.69 -16.95
C ASN A 235 9.65 -4.88 -17.36
N VAL A 236 9.73 -3.56 -17.21
CA VAL A 236 8.61 -2.69 -17.62
C VAL A 236 8.68 -2.27 -19.08
N LEU A 237 9.69 -2.75 -19.83
CA LEU A 237 10.00 -2.34 -21.20
C LEU A 237 9.40 -3.26 -22.27
N ASP A 238 8.92 -4.44 -21.91
CA ASP A 238 8.25 -5.40 -22.79
C ASP A 238 6.74 -5.48 -22.52
N VAL A 239 6.05 -6.31 -23.30
CA VAL A 239 4.64 -6.65 -23.12
C VAL A 239 4.59 -8.14 -22.82
N ASP A 240 4.20 -8.49 -21.60
CA ASP A 240 4.16 -9.86 -21.13
C ASP A 240 2.91 -10.57 -21.63
N ASN A 241 3.04 -11.88 -21.89
CA ASN A 241 1.89 -12.76 -22.05
C ASN A 241 1.66 -13.57 -20.76
N ASP A 242 1.49 -12.85 -19.66
CA ASP A 242 1.19 -13.40 -18.34
C ASP A 242 -0.22 -14.00 -18.29
N VAL A 243 -0.31 -15.30 -17.97
CA VAL A 243 -1.59 -16.02 -18.04
C VAL A 243 -2.51 -15.73 -16.85
N ASP A 244 -1.96 -15.39 -15.69
CA ASP A 244 -2.72 -14.96 -14.52
C ASP A 244 -3.40 -13.63 -14.84
N GLU A 245 -2.66 -12.68 -15.41
CA GLU A 245 -3.15 -11.39 -15.85
C GLU A 245 -4.23 -11.52 -16.93
N ALA A 246 -4.01 -12.33 -17.96
CA ALA A 246 -4.97 -12.48 -19.04
C ALA A 246 -6.35 -12.93 -18.54
N VAL A 247 -6.36 -13.94 -17.67
CA VAL A 247 -7.59 -14.49 -17.09
C VAL A 247 -8.24 -13.48 -16.13
N ALA A 248 -7.45 -12.77 -15.33
CA ALA A 248 -7.95 -11.73 -14.43
C ALA A 248 -8.55 -10.54 -15.19
N PHE A 249 -7.90 -10.11 -16.28
CA PHE A 249 -8.38 -9.03 -17.14
C PHE A 249 -9.72 -9.38 -17.77
N ALA A 250 -9.85 -10.59 -18.33
CA ALA A 250 -11.12 -11.09 -18.85
C ALA A 250 -12.23 -11.13 -17.80
N ALA A 251 -11.89 -11.51 -16.56
CA ALA A 251 -12.83 -11.58 -15.44
C ALA A 251 -13.47 -10.22 -15.11
N THR A 252 -12.77 -9.10 -15.35
CA THR A 252 -13.31 -7.76 -15.07
C THR A 252 -14.54 -7.44 -15.92
N GLY A 253 -14.50 -7.74 -17.21
CA GLY A 253 -15.54 -7.47 -18.19
C GLY A 253 -16.22 -6.10 -18.05
N SER A 254 -17.54 -6.09 -17.87
CA SER A 254 -18.33 -4.86 -17.70
C SER A 254 -18.02 -4.07 -16.42
N LEU A 255 -17.22 -4.64 -15.52
CA LEU A 255 -16.75 -4.02 -14.28
C LEU A 255 -15.28 -3.55 -14.39
N ALA A 256 -14.73 -3.48 -15.59
CA ALA A 256 -13.38 -2.97 -15.81
C ALA A 256 -13.25 -1.51 -15.34
N ALA A 257 -12.05 -1.15 -14.89
CA ALA A 257 -11.74 0.22 -14.51
C ALA A 257 -11.94 1.20 -15.69
N PRO A 258 -12.54 2.39 -15.44
CA PRO A 258 -12.64 3.44 -16.45
C PRO A 258 -11.26 3.81 -16.99
N GLU A 259 -11.13 3.96 -18.30
CA GLU A 259 -9.84 4.21 -18.95
C GLU A 259 -9.12 5.44 -18.40
N ASP A 260 -9.85 6.52 -18.12
CA ASP A 260 -9.30 7.78 -17.61
C ASP A 260 -8.83 7.70 -16.14
N ARG A 261 -9.09 6.59 -15.46
CA ARG A 261 -8.63 6.29 -14.09
C ARG A 261 -7.47 5.30 -14.05
N ARG A 262 -7.19 4.57 -15.14
CA ARG A 262 -6.15 3.54 -15.15
C ARG A 262 -4.77 4.12 -14.94
N ALA A 263 -3.89 3.31 -14.35
CA ALA A 263 -2.51 3.68 -14.07
C ALA A 263 -1.75 4.21 -15.30
N ASP A 264 -2.04 3.69 -16.49
CA ASP A 264 -1.43 4.12 -17.77
C ASP A 264 -1.86 5.53 -18.22
N ARG A 265 -2.82 6.14 -17.52
CA ARG A 265 -3.22 7.54 -17.69
C ARG A 265 -2.76 8.45 -16.55
N ILE A 266 -2.02 7.92 -15.58
CA ILE A 266 -1.53 8.63 -14.41
C ILE A 266 0.00 8.72 -14.50
N THR A 267 0.51 9.93 -14.26
CA THR A 267 1.96 10.19 -14.23
C THR A 267 2.43 10.48 -12.81
N ALA A 268 3.54 9.86 -12.42
CA ALA A 268 4.24 10.16 -11.17
C ALA A 268 5.73 10.38 -11.49
N ASP A 269 6.29 11.49 -11.05
CA ASP A 269 7.68 11.89 -11.38
C ASP A 269 7.96 11.88 -12.90
N GLY A 270 6.98 12.32 -13.69
CA GLY A 270 7.05 12.32 -15.17
C GLY A 270 6.97 10.94 -15.83
N LYS A 271 6.83 9.85 -15.06
CA LYS A 271 6.73 8.47 -15.56
C LYS A 271 5.28 8.01 -15.58
N THR A 272 4.89 7.28 -16.62
CA THR A 272 3.59 6.60 -16.69
C THR A 272 3.65 5.25 -15.98
N LEU A 273 2.55 4.86 -15.34
CA LEU A 273 2.45 3.59 -14.62
C LEU A 273 1.78 2.52 -15.48
N ARG A 274 2.19 1.25 -15.36
CA ARG A 274 1.58 0.14 -16.09
C ARG A 274 0.27 -0.28 -15.43
N PHE A 275 -0.81 -0.46 -16.20
CA PHE A 275 -2.08 -1.00 -15.69
C PHE A 275 -2.32 -2.44 -16.15
N SER A 276 -2.17 -2.71 -17.45
CA SER A 276 -2.22 -4.06 -17.98
C SER A 276 -1.44 -4.18 -19.27
N ASP A 277 -0.94 -5.38 -19.55
CA ASP A 277 -0.37 -5.74 -20.84
C ASP A 277 -1.38 -6.34 -21.81
N PHE A 278 -2.58 -6.66 -21.32
CA PHE A 278 -3.68 -7.18 -22.12
C PHE A 278 -4.67 -6.09 -22.49
N ARG A 279 -5.20 -6.20 -23.71
CA ARG A 279 -6.36 -5.46 -24.20
C ARG A 279 -7.51 -6.43 -24.49
N VAL A 280 -8.67 -5.87 -24.80
CA VAL A 280 -9.89 -6.67 -25.05
C VAL A 280 -9.70 -7.58 -26.27
N GLU A 281 -8.98 -7.09 -27.28
CA GLU A 281 -8.63 -7.81 -28.51
C GLU A 281 -7.66 -9.00 -28.28
N ASP A 282 -6.95 -9.04 -27.15
CA ASP A 282 -6.01 -10.12 -26.81
C ASP A 282 -6.69 -11.31 -26.11
N LEU A 283 -7.98 -11.17 -25.77
CA LEU A 283 -8.76 -12.21 -25.11
C LEU A 283 -9.22 -13.31 -26.08
N ARG A 284 -9.22 -14.55 -25.59
CA ARG A 284 -9.63 -15.72 -26.39
C ARG A 284 -11.09 -16.10 -26.19
N SER A 285 -11.71 -15.63 -25.13
CA SER A 285 -13.12 -15.82 -24.81
C SER A 285 -13.95 -14.56 -25.07
N ARG A 286 -15.28 -14.72 -25.15
CA ARG A 286 -16.20 -13.58 -25.26
C ARG A 286 -16.57 -13.07 -23.86
N ILE A 287 -16.38 -11.77 -23.63
CA ILE A 287 -16.64 -11.12 -22.34
C ILE A 287 -18.14 -10.91 -22.07
N ASP A 288 -18.91 -10.67 -23.14
CA ASP A 288 -20.30 -10.21 -23.11
C ASP A 288 -21.33 -11.33 -22.93
N SER A 289 -20.94 -12.57 -23.24
CA SER A 289 -21.81 -13.75 -23.13
C SER A 289 -21.08 -14.93 -22.47
N PRO A 290 -20.63 -14.81 -21.20
CA PRO A 290 -19.98 -15.90 -20.50
C PRO A 290 -20.97 -17.05 -20.21
N PRO A 291 -20.47 -18.28 -19.98
CA PRO A 291 -21.31 -19.37 -19.50
C PRO A 291 -21.97 -19.02 -18.15
N THR A 292 -23.10 -19.64 -17.83
CA THR A 292 -23.73 -19.44 -16.52
C THR A 292 -22.89 -20.07 -15.42
N PHE A 293 -22.78 -19.43 -14.25
CA PHE A 293 -22.02 -19.99 -13.13
C PHE A 293 -22.53 -21.38 -12.71
N ALA A 294 -23.85 -21.60 -12.74
CA ALA A 294 -24.46 -22.89 -12.47
C ALA A 294 -23.96 -24.01 -13.41
N SER A 295 -23.64 -23.69 -14.67
CA SER A 295 -23.09 -24.67 -15.61
C SER A 295 -21.62 -25.04 -15.35
N LEU A 296 -20.91 -24.25 -14.54
CA LEU A 296 -19.50 -24.42 -14.20
C LEU A 296 -19.29 -25.11 -12.84
N LEU A 297 -20.19 -24.86 -11.89
CA LEU A 297 -20.10 -25.37 -10.53
C LEU A 297 -20.30 -26.89 -10.49
N GLY A 298 -19.32 -27.62 -9.94
CA GLY A 298 -19.30 -29.08 -9.87
C GLY A 298 -18.85 -29.78 -11.16
N SER A 299 -18.94 -29.11 -12.31
CA SER A 299 -18.55 -29.65 -13.62
C SER A 299 -17.13 -29.24 -14.03
N VAL A 300 -16.80 -27.95 -13.92
CA VAL A 300 -15.51 -27.37 -14.32
C VAL A 300 -14.62 -27.12 -13.11
N GLY A 301 -15.23 -26.83 -11.96
CA GLY A 301 -14.54 -26.53 -10.71
C GLY A 301 -15.50 -26.40 -9.55
N GLN A 302 -14.99 -25.93 -8.42
CA GLN A 302 -15.75 -25.86 -7.17
C GLN A 302 -15.39 -24.61 -6.38
N LEU A 303 -16.34 -24.17 -5.55
CA LEU A 303 -16.10 -23.14 -4.55
C LEU A 303 -15.22 -23.70 -3.42
N ILE A 304 -14.25 -22.92 -2.98
CA ILE A 304 -13.30 -23.29 -1.94
C ILE A 304 -13.53 -22.45 -0.69
N ALA A 305 -13.58 -23.12 0.46
CA ALA A 305 -13.48 -22.46 1.75
C ALA A 305 -12.00 -22.25 2.08
N VAL A 306 -11.62 -21.01 2.39
CA VAL A 306 -10.27 -20.64 2.80
C VAL A 306 -10.32 -20.28 4.28
N PRO A 307 -9.61 -21.02 5.16
CA PRO A 307 -9.67 -20.80 6.60
C PRO A 307 -9.41 -19.34 6.98
N GLY A 308 -10.36 -18.74 7.71
CA GLY A 308 -10.26 -17.36 8.17
C GLY A 308 -10.49 -16.27 7.12
N TYR A 309 -11.04 -16.62 5.94
CA TYR A 309 -11.34 -15.67 4.85
C TYR A 309 -12.75 -15.79 4.28
N ASN A 310 -13.22 -17.01 4.01
CA ASN A 310 -14.58 -17.24 3.50
C ASN A 310 -15.09 -18.63 3.87
N VAL A 311 -16.34 -18.86 3.50
CA VAL A 311 -16.92 -20.20 3.36
C VAL A 311 -17.04 -20.53 1.86
N ALA A 312 -17.21 -21.80 1.52
CA ALA A 312 -17.37 -22.27 0.13
C ALA A 312 -18.76 -21.88 -0.46
N ALA A 313 -19.05 -20.58 -0.52
CA ALA A 313 -20.29 -20.02 -1.04
C ALA A 313 -20.01 -18.70 -1.77
N VAL A 314 -20.91 -18.30 -2.66
CA VAL A 314 -20.92 -16.96 -3.24
C VAL A 314 -21.73 -16.02 -2.35
N ARG A 315 -21.20 -14.82 -2.10
CA ARG A 315 -21.83 -13.80 -1.26
C ARG A 315 -21.88 -12.45 -1.97
N ALA A 316 -22.87 -11.64 -1.63
CA ALA A 316 -22.85 -10.22 -2.00
C ALA A 316 -21.83 -9.47 -1.13
N GLY A 317 -21.22 -8.43 -1.70
CA GLY A 317 -20.38 -7.49 -0.97
C GLY A 317 -21.17 -6.43 -0.22
N THR A 318 -20.44 -5.55 0.46
CA THR A 318 -20.99 -4.45 1.23
C THR A 318 -20.98 -3.14 0.45
N ALA A 319 -21.98 -2.29 0.68
CA ALA A 319 -22.01 -0.95 0.12
C ALA A 319 -20.96 -0.07 0.80
N PHE A 320 -19.97 0.40 0.03
CA PHE A 320 -18.88 1.21 0.57
C PHE A 320 -19.36 2.58 1.06
N GLY A 321 -18.75 3.06 2.14
CA GLY A 321 -19.14 4.33 2.78
C GLY A 321 -20.36 4.22 3.70
N GLN A 322 -20.89 3.01 3.90
CA GLN A 322 -21.97 2.71 4.82
C GLN A 322 -21.44 1.97 6.05
N ALA A 323 -22.14 2.07 7.19
CA ALA A 323 -21.72 1.43 8.44
C ALA A 323 -21.44 -0.08 8.27
N ARG A 324 -22.24 -0.78 7.45
CA ARG A 324 -22.07 -2.22 7.18
C ARG A 324 -20.72 -2.56 6.54
N SER A 325 -20.12 -1.68 5.74
CA SER A 325 -18.76 -1.92 5.19
C SER A 325 -17.66 -1.68 6.23
N GLY A 326 -18.00 -1.25 7.45
CA GLY A 326 -17.05 -0.86 8.50
C GLY A 326 -16.38 0.50 8.25
N ILE A 327 -16.81 1.25 7.23
CA ILE A 327 -16.26 2.56 6.87
C ILE A 327 -17.42 3.45 6.47
N ARG A 328 -17.62 4.56 7.20
CA ARG A 328 -18.67 5.55 6.89
C ARG A 328 -18.20 6.97 7.16
N ALA A 329 -18.98 7.94 6.70
CA ALA A 329 -18.76 9.33 7.04
C ALA A 329 -18.78 9.53 8.57
N ASP A 330 -17.92 10.41 9.06
CA ASP A 330 -17.94 10.88 10.44
C ASP A 330 -19.23 11.67 10.72
N SER A 331 -19.67 11.60 11.97
CA SER A 331 -20.83 12.35 12.49
C SER A 331 -20.57 12.98 13.86
N GLN A 332 -19.35 12.91 14.38
CA GLN A 332 -19.06 13.29 15.78
C GLN A 332 -17.91 14.29 15.92
N ASP A 333 -16.70 13.97 15.46
CA ASP A 333 -15.49 14.70 15.88
C ASP A 333 -14.92 15.68 14.86
N TYR A 334 -15.30 15.54 13.58
CA TYR A 334 -14.65 16.20 12.43
C TYR A 334 -15.67 16.89 11.52
N ALA A 335 -16.62 17.61 12.13
CA ALA A 335 -17.63 18.37 11.40
C ALA A 335 -17.00 19.29 10.31
N ASN A 336 -17.58 19.27 9.12
CA ASN A 336 -17.15 20.03 7.93
C ASN A 336 -15.76 19.68 7.38
N LEU A 337 -15.19 18.52 7.74
CA LEU A 337 -13.89 18.06 7.23
C LEU A 337 -13.98 16.89 6.24
N ASP A 338 -15.18 16.55 5.77
CA ASP A 338 -15.41 15.42 4.83
C ASP A 338 -14.71 14.12 5.28
N ALA A 339 -14.74 13.88 6.60
CA ALA A 339 -14.01 12.81 7.25
C ALA A 339 -14.79 11.50 7.21
N PHE A 340 -14.05 10.39 7.15
CA PHE A 340 -14.55 9.03 7.23
C PHE A 340 -13.84 8.30 8.37
N VAL A 341 -14.60 7.46 9.08
CA VAL A 341 -14.15 6.72 10.25
C VAL A 341 -14.38 5.22 10.07
N LEU A 342 -13.66 4.43 10.86
CA LEU A 342 -13.84 2.99 10.93
C LEU A 342 -14.84 2.64 12.03
N VAL A 343 -15.83 1.83 11.68
CA VAL A 343 -16.85 1.35 12.62
C VAL A 343 -16.85 -0.17 12.68
N ASP A 344 -17.34 -0.72 13.79
CA ASP A 344 -17.59 -2.15 13.91
C ASP A 344 -18.93 -2.57 13.28
N ALA A 345 -19.27 -3.86 13.39
CA ALA A 345 -20.51 -4.40 12.84
C ALA A 345 -21.79 -3.83 13.49
N THR A 346 -21.66 -3.16 14.63
CA THR A 346 -22.74 -2.48 15.37
C THR A 346 -22.72 -0.96 15.20
N ASP A 347 -21.94 -0.45 14.24
CA ASP A 347 -21.77 0.99 13.94
C ASP A 347 -21.10 1.80 15.06
N ASN A 348 -20.39 1.15 15.98
CA ASN A 348 -19.55 1.86 16.96
C ASN A 348 -18.20 2.21 16.33
N GLU A 349 -17.76 3.46 16.50
CA GLU A 349 -16.46 3.92 16.02
C GLU A 349 -15.31 3.24 16.77
N ARG A 350 -14.35 2.69 16.01
CA ARG A 350 -13.27 1.84 16.55
C ARG A 350 -12.06 2.62 17.05
N PHE A 351 -11.79 3.79 16.48
CA PHE A 351 -10.55 4.54 16.70
C PHE A 351 -10.80 6.04 16.91
N ARG A 352 -11.80 6.35 17.73
CA ARG A 352 -12.13 7.70 18.16
C ARG A 352 -10.97 8.33 18.96
N PRO A 353 -10.70 9.66 18.86
CA PRO A 353 -9.65 10.32 19.62
C PRO A 353 -9.68 10.02 21.12
N ARG A 354 -8.58 9.48 21.65
CA ARG A 354 -8.39 9.16 23.08
C ARG A 354 -7.05 9.66 23.61
N ALA A 355 -6.95 9.79 24.93
CA ALA A 355 -5.70 10.15 25.58
C ALA A 355 -4.65 9.02 25.44
N GLY A 356 -3.39 9.43 25.31
CA GLY A 356 -2.24 8.54 25.25
C GLY A 356 -1.88 7.93 26.60
N THR A 357 -0.93 7.02 26.55
CA THR A 357 -0.60 6.18 27.70
C THR A 357 0.77 6.51 28.31
N ASP A 358 1.35 7.66 27.96
CA ASP A 358 2.66 8.17 28.41
C ASP A 358 2.61 8.95 29.75
N GLY A 359 1.63 8.66 30.60
CA GLY A 359 1.46 9.31 31.91
C GLY A 359 1.24 10.82 31.78
N ALA A 360 1.95 11.62 32.60
CA ALA A 360 1.79 13.08 32.64
C ALA A 360 2.16 13.79 31.32
N ALA A 361 2.97 13.16 30.48
CA ALA A 361 3.38 13.69 29.17
C ALA A 361 2.51 13.16 28.02
N ALA A 362 1.44 12.39 28.30
CA ALA A 362 0.57 11.86 27.26
C ALA A 362 -0.07 12.96 26.40
N LEU A 363 -0.29 12.65 25.13
CA LEU A 363 -1.25 13.39 24.31
C LEU A 363 -2.63 13.26 24.92
N THR A 364 -3.36 14.36 25.05
CA THR A 364 -4.77 14.34 25.46
C THR A 364 -5.67 13.98 24.26
N SER A 365 -6.89 13.52 24.52
CA SER A 365 -7.86 13.28 23.43
C SER A 365 -8.15 14.54 22.60
N VAL A 366 -8.14 15.71 23.23
CA VAL A 366 -8.32 17.01 22.56
C VAL A 366 -7.16 17.32 21.63
N GLU A 367 -5.92 17.10 22.08
CA GLU A 367 -4.72 17.28 21.24
C GLU A 367 -4.72 16.33 20.05
N VAL A 368 -5.06 15.05 20.27
CA VAL A 368 -5.17 14.04 19.21
C VAL A 368 -6.20 14.47 18.17
N ARG A 369 -7.41 14.87 18.62
CA ARG A 369 -8.45 15.37 17.72
C ARG A 369 -8.00 16.60 16.95
N SER A 370 -7.27 17.52 17.58
CA SER A 370 -6.79 18.74 16.92
C SER A 370 -5.75 18.45 15.84
N ILE A 371 -4.81 17.54 16.11
CA ILE A 371 -3.80 17.08 15.14
C ILE A 371 -4.49 16.39 13.95
N LEU A 372 -5.43 15.47 14.21
CA LEU A 372 -6.18 14.79 13.15
C LEU A 372 -7.03 15.76 12.32
N SER A 373 -7.71 16.72 12.98
CA SER A 373 -8.49 17.76 12.31
C SER A 373 -7.63 18.69 11.46
N SER A 374 -6.41 18.97 11.91
CA SER A 374 -5.42 19.76 11.16
C SER A 374 -4.94 19.00 9.93
N ALA A 375 -4.56 17.73 10.08
CA ALA A 375 -4.15 16.89 8.97
C ALA A 375 -5.27 16.71 7.92
N LEU A 376 -6.52 16.52 8.34
CA LEU A 376 -7.68 16.48 7.43
C LEU A 376 -7.84 17.80 6.65
N ARG A 377 -7.72 18.96 7.30
CA ARG A 377 -7.76 20.27 6.64
C ARG A 377 -6.65 20.42 5.61
N ILE A 378 -5.43 19.97 5.92
CA ILE A 378 -4.32 20.00 4.98
C ILE A 378 -4.60 19.07 3.79
N ALA A 379 -5.02 17.84 4.04
CA ALA A 379 -5.34 16.87 2.98
C ALA A 379 -6.43 17.40 2.02
N ASN A 380 -7.55 17.92 2.56
CA ASN A 380 -8.65 18.45 1.76
C ASN A 380 -8.29 19.68 0.92
N ARG A 381 -7.21 20.39 1.29
CA ARG A 381 -6.69 21.52 0.51
C ARG A 381 -5.57 21.12 -0.44
N SER A 382 -4.96 19.95 -0.27
CA SER A 382 -3.79 19.53 -1.03
C SER A 382 -4.21 18.94 -2.37
N ARG A 383 -3.51 19.27 -3.44
CA ARG A 383 -3.66 18.66 -4.74
C ARG A 383 -3.18 17.21 -4.71
N ALA A 384 -4.00 16.29 -5.19
CA ALA A 384 -3.63 14.90 -5.37
C ALA A 384 -2.55 14.73 -6.45
N GLN A 385 -1.60 13.81 -6.25
CA GLN A 385 -0.56 13.47 -7.23
C GLN A 385 -1.01 12.38 -8.20
N ILE A 386 -1.70 11.38 -7.68
CA ILE A 386 -1.95 10.11 -8.38
C ILE A 386 -3.42 9.94 -8.74
N ARG A 387 -4.17 11.03 -8.88
CA ARG A 387 -5.62 11.00 -9.10
C ARG A 387 -6.01 11.84 -10.30
N ARG A 388 -7.05 11.42 -11.00
CA ARG A 388 -7.75 12.21 -12.01
C ARG A 388 -9.22 12.38 -11.59
N PRO A 389 -9.82 13.57 -11.76
CA PRO A 389 -9.22 14.80 -12.29
C PRO A 389 -8.10 15.38 -11.40
N LEU A 390 -7.13 16.08 -12.01
CA LEU A 390 -5.91 16.60 -11.34
C LEU A 390 -6.19 17.73 -10.32
N ASP A 391 -7.37 18.33 -10.36
CA ASP A 391 -7.81 19.38 -9.45
C ASP A 391 -8.63 18.83 -8.26
N THR A 392 -8.41 17.56 -7.90
CA THR A 392 -9.08 16.94 -6.74
C THR A 392 -8.18 16.89 -5.50
N PRO A 393 -8.77 16.92 -4.29
CA PRO A 393 -8.01 16.83 -3.06
C PRO A 393 -7.27 15.51 -2.88
N ALA A 394 -6.13 15.55 -2.19
CA ALA A 394 -5.40 14.38 -1.77
C ALA A 394 -6.26 13.48 -0.88
N ARG A 395 -6.28 12.16 -1.15
CA ARG A 395 -7.10 11.21 -0.40
C ARG A 395 -6.26 10.25 0.43
N VAL A 396 -6.31 10.39 1.75
CA VAL A 396 -5.37 9.76 2.69
C VAL A 396 -6.06 9.23 3.95
N SER A 397 -5.46 8.20 4.55
CA SER A 397 -5.73 7.76 5.93
C SER A 397 -4.68 8.35 6.86
N ILE A 398 -5.09 8.77 8.05
CA ILE A 398 -4.28 9.50 9.02
C ILE A 398 -4.42 8.82 10.38
N THR A 399 -3.29 8.47 10.99
CA THR A 399 -3.23 7.83 12.30
C THR A 399 -2.32 8.61 13.24
N VAL A 400 -2.75 8.80 14.48
CA VAL A 400 -1.90 9.26 15.59
C VAL A 400 -1.70 8.11 16.57
N VAL A 401 -0.45 7.88 16.94
CA VAL A 401 -0.06 6.92 17.99
C VAL A 401 0.68 7.61 19.13
N ASP A 402 0.68 7.02 20.32
CA ASP A 402 1.53 7.46 21.43
C ASP A 402 2.97 6.92 21.34
N SER A 403 3.84 7.24 22.30
CA SER A 403 5.26 6.83 22.24
C SER A 403 5.47 5.32 22.33
N ARG A 404 4.43 4.57 22.74
CA ARG A 404 4.39 3.11 22.83
C ARG A 404 3.73 2.47 21.60
N GLY A 405 3.26 3.29 20.66
CA GLY A 405 2.60 2.87 19.42
C GLY A 405 1.15 2.42 19.60
N GLU A 406 0.50 2.81 20.70
CA GLU A 406 -0.94 2.69 20.86
C GLU A 406 -1.63 3.66 19.91
N ILE A 407 -2.62 3.18 19.14
CA ILE A 407 -3.45 4.05 18.30
C ILE A 407 -4.30 4.94 19.20
N LEU A 408 -4.16 6.25 19.06
CA LEU A 408 -4.94 7.26 19.78
C LEU A 408 -6.07 7.83 18.95
N GLY A 409 -5.96 7.76 17.63
CA GLY A 409 -7.05 8.05 16.72
C GLY A 409 -6.67 7.71 15.28
N LEU A 410 -7.66 7.33 14.48
CA LEU A 410 -7.51 7.02 13.07
C LEU A 410 -8.70 7.58 12.31
N VAL A 411 -8.43 8.45 11.34
CA VAL A 411 -9.43 9.08 10.47
C VAL A 411 -8.95 9.05 9.03
N ARG A 412 -9.87 9.25 8.08
CA ARG A 412 -9.57 9.21 6.65
C ARG A 412 -10.31 10.32 5.95
N THR A 413 -9.77 10.83 4.84
CA THR A 413 -10.59 11.61 3.92
C THR A 413 -11.49 10.68 3.10
N ARG A 414 -12.59 11.21 2.58
CA ARG A 414 -13.47 10.50 1.63
C ARG A 414 -12.65 9.87 0.49
N ASP A 415 -13.03 8.67 0.07
CA ASP A 415 -12.42 7.97 -1.08
C ASP A 415 -10.89 7.74 -0.96
N ALA A 416 -10.32 7.86 0.24
CA ALA A 416 -8.95 7.40 0.47
C ALA A 416 -8.85 5.91 0.06
N PRO A 417 -7.77 5.49 -0.63
CA PRO A 417 -7.50 4.07 -0.84
C PRO A 417 -7.48 3.30 0.48
N VAL A 418 -8.05 2.10 0.50
CA VAL A 418 -8.21 1.29 1.72
C VAL A 418 -6.86 0.79 2.24
N PHE A 419 -5.87 0.58 1.35
CA PHE A 419 -4.53 0.15 1.77
C PHE A 419 -3.89 1.12 2.78
N GLY A 420 -4.20 2.42 2.67
CA GLY A 420 -3.62 3.46 3.50
C GLY A 420 -3.96 3.35 4.98
N ILE A 421 -5.01 2.61 5.35
CA ILE A 421 -5.44 2.43 6.74
C ILE A 421 -4.32 1.79 7.57
N ASP A 422 -3.90 0.58 7.18
CA ASP A 422 -2.88 -0.18 7.90
C ASP A 422 -1.50 0.46 7.72
N VAL A 423 -1.22 0.98 6.53
CA VAL A 423 0.06 1.66 6.22
C VAL A 423 0.26 2.91 7.07
N SER A 424 -0.77 3.75 7.26
CA SER A 424 -0.65 4.96 8.10
C SER A 424 -0.27 4.61 9.54
N VAL A 425 -0.76 3.48 10.05
CA VAL A 425 -0.44 2.95 11.38
C VAL A 425 1.01 2.47 11.44
N GLN A 426 1.44 1.68 10.45
CA GLN A 426 2.83 1.20 10.34
C GLN A 426 3.84 2.36 10.23
N LYS A 427 3.51 3.38 9.45
CA LYS A 427 4.28 4.63 9.31
C LYS A 427 4.42 5.36 10.65
N ALA A 428 3.30 5.60 11.34
CA ALA A 428 3.29 6.25 12.66
C ALA A 428 4.12 5.44 13.69
N ARG A 429 3.87 4.12 13.74
CA ARG A 429 4.59 3.18 14.62
C ARG A 429 6.09 3.15 14.34
N GLY A 430 6.51 3.11 13.07
CA GLY A 430 7.92 3.14 12.68
C GLY A 430 8.62 4.42 13.15
N ALA A 431 8.00 5.58 12.94
CA ALA A 431 8.55 6.87 13.37
C ALA A 431 8.64 7.00 14.91
N ALA A 432 7.59 6.59 15.64
CA ALA A 432 7.62 6.56 17.10
C ALA A 432 8.66 5.56 17.63
N PHE A 433 8.67 4.34 17.06
CA PHE A 433 9.56 3.27 17.52
C PHE A 433 11.02 3.62 17.31
N LEU A 434 11.46 4.03 16.11
CA LEU A 434 12.89 4.28 15.86
C LEU A 434 13.40 5.58 16.51
N SER A 435 12.51 6.51 16.87
CA SER A 435 12.86 7.72 17.63
C SER A 435 12.89 7.49 19.16
N SER A 436 12.48 6.31 19.64
CA SER A 436 12.38 6.00 21.06
C SER A 436 13.75 5.74 21.70
N ARG A 437 13.84 5.98 23.01
CA ARG A 437 15.02 5.59 23.81
C ARG A 437 15.06 4.09 24.13
N THR A 438 13.97 3.35 23.88
CA THR A 438 13.88 1.90 24.20
C THR A 438 13.98 0.99 22.97
N SER A 439 14.26 1.53 21.79
CA SER A 439 14.19 0.76 20.53
C SER A 439 15.24 -0.33 20.47
N ALA A 440 16.48 -0.02 20.87
CA ALA A 440 17.58 -0.98 20.92
C ALA A 440 17.28 -2.15 21.86
N GLU A 441 16.78 -1.85 23.08
CA GLU A 441 16.36 -2.86 24.04
C GLU A 441 15.27 -3.78 23.46
N ARG A 442 14.24 -3.19 22.85
CA ARG A 442 13.12 -3.95 22.27
C ARG A 442 13.53 -4.78 21.05
N LEU A 443 14.40 -4.26 20.18
CA LEU A 443 14.94 -5.04 19.06
C LEU A 443 15.79 -6.22 19.54
N ASN A 444 16.56 -6.03 20.62
CA ASN A 444 17.35 -7.11 21.23
C ASN A 444 16.50 -8.20 21.89
N ALA A 445 15.29 -7.86 22.34
CA ALA A 445 14.36 -8.79 22.98
C ALA A 445 13.50 -9.59 21.98
N LEU A 446 13.46 -9.20 20.70
CA LEU A 446 12.67 -9.90 19.70
C LEU A 446 13.29 -11.25 19.32
N PRO A 447 12.47 -12.28 19.07
CA PRO A 447 12.96 -13.54 18.53
C PRO A 447 13.51 -13.34 17.11
N PRO A 448 14.46 -14.19 16.67
CA PRO A 448 14.94 -14.14 15.29
C PRO A 448 13.83 -14.52 14.30
N ALA A 449 13.85 -13.89 13.12
CA ALA A 449 13.14 -14.38 11.96
C ALA A 449 13.77 -15.71 11.52
N VAL A 450 12.96 -16.76 11.41
CA VAL A 450 13.45 -18.09 11.02
C VAL A 450 13.06 -18.33 9.57
N TYR A 451 14.00 -18.06 8.67
CA TYR A 451 13.80 -18.24 7.25
C TYR A 451 13.77 -19.72 6.88
N LEU A 452 12.87 -20.03 5.97
CA LEU A 452 12.64 -21.37 5.45
C LEU A 452 13.40 -21.59 4.16
N ASP A 453 13.76 -22.83 3.90
CA ASP A 453 14.10 -23.29 2.57
C ASP A 453 12.82 -23.59 1.76
N ARG A 454 13.00 -24.18 0.58
CA ARG A 454 11.90 -24.52 -0.34
C ARG A 454 10.85 -25.45 0.26
N VAL A 455 11.27 -26.39 1.11
CA VAL A 455 10.47 -27.54 1.59
C VAL A 455 10.21 -27.48 3.09
N LEU A 456 10.09 -26.26 3.63
CA LEU A 456 9.76 -25.98 5.03
C LEU A 456 10.81 -26.42 6.07
N VAL A 457 12.08 -26.49 5.69
CA VAL A 457 13.20 -26.70 6.62
C VAL A 457 13.84 -25.37 6.97
N ARG A 458 14.38 -25.25 8.18
CA ARG A 458 15.08 -24.03 8.61
C ARG A 458 16.32 -23.81 7.72
N LEU A 459 16.32 -22.69 7.00
CA LEU A 459 17.46 -22.23 6.21
C LEU A 459 18.45 -21.46 7.07
N ARG A 460 17.99 -20.39 7.75
CA ARG A 460 18.81 -19.58 8.67
C ARG A 460 17.96 -18.76 9.62
N GLU A 461 18.61 -18.16 10.61
CA GLU A 461 17.99 -17.21 11.54
C GLU A 461 18.57 -15.81 11.33
N GLU A 462 17.69 -14.82 11.36
CA GLU A 462 18.04 -13.41 11.24
C GLU A 462 17.49 -12.67 12.46
N SER A 463 18.39 -12.22 13.35
CA SER A 463 17.98 -11.56 14.59
C SER A 463 17.72 -10.07 14.36
N PRO A 464 16.56 -9.52 14.75
CA PRO A 464 16.33 -8.08 14.74
C PRO A 464 17.35 -7.27 15.57
N ALA A 465 18.02 -7.91 16.53
CA ALA A 465 19.10 -7.32 17.32
C ALA A 465 20.28 -6.82 16.46
N GLN A 466 20.53 -7.44 15.31
CA GLN A 466 21.66 -7.10 14.43
C GLN A 466 21.57 -5.68 13.85
N TYR A 467 20.35 -5.14 13.73
CA TYR A 467 20.11 -3.81 13.17
C TYR A 467 20.58 -2.70 14.11
N VAL A 468 20.70 -2.96 15.42
CA VAL A 468 21.16 -1.98 16.42
C VAL A 468 22.64 -1.59 16.18
N PRO A 469 23.62 -2.50 16.26
CA PRO A 469 25.02 -2.15 16.00
C PRO A 469 25.23 -1.65 14.57
N THR A 470 24.54 -2.23 13.57
CA THR A 470 24.65 -1.82 12.16
C THR A 470 24.21 -0.37 11.97
N THR A 471 23.10 0.05 12.58
CA THR A 471 22.61 1.43 12.54
C THR A 471 23.58 2.39 13.23
N ARG A 472 24.11 2.03 14.40
CA ARG A 472 25.07 2.86 15.15
C ARG A 472 26.35 3.12 14.36
N ILE A 473 26.91 2.07 13.77
CA ILE A 473 28.11 2.16 12.93
C ILE A 473 27.81 3.02 11.70
N PHE A 474 26.69 2.78 11.02
CA PHE A 474 26.32 3.50 9.81
C PHE A 474 26.14 5.01 10.06
N LEU A 475 25.51 5.39 11.17
CA LEU A 475 25.27 6.79 11.54
C LEU A 475 26.47 7.46 12.20
N GLY A 476 27.48 6.70 12.65
CA GLY A 476 28.56 7.23 13.50
C GLY A 476 28.08 7.67 14.89
N LEU A 477 26.99 7.07 15.39
CA LEU A 477 26.33 7.42 16.65
C LEU A 477 26.28 6.20 17.58
N PRO A 478 27.17 6.09 18.59
CA PRO A 478 27.26 4.91 19.46
C PRO A 478 25.99 4.57 20.24
N ASN A 479 25.15 5.58 20.52
CA ASN A 479 23.94 5.44 21.32
C ASN A 479 22.64 5.50 20.50
N ALA A 480 22.72 5.56 19.15
CA ALA A 480 21.54 5.55 18.30
C ALA A 480 20.60 4.38 18.69
N LEU A 481 19.30 4.67 18.67
CA LEU A 481 18.19 3.78 19.07
C LEU A 481 18.10 3.48 20.59
N ALA A 482 18.97 4.06 21.44
CA ALA A 482 18.98 3.80 22.89
C ALA A 482 18.89 5.06 23.76
N ASP A 483 19.00 6.26 23.18
CA ASP A 483 19.00 7.52 23.93
C ASP A 483 17.81 8.44 23.58
N GLY A 484 17.13 8.21 22.45
CA GLY A 484 16.04 9.06 21.96
C GLY A 484 16.51 10.43 21.47
N MET A 485 17.79 10.59 21.14
CA MET A 485 18.38 11.87 20.72
C MET A 485 18.13 12.19 19.25
N THR A 486 17.86 11.18 18.43
CA THR A 486 17.56 11.35 16.99
C THR A 486 16.08 11.06 16.71
N ALA A 487 15.40 12.01 16.09
CA ALA A 487 14.05 11.87 15.57
C ALA A 487 14.09 11.35 14.12
N PHE A 488 13.51 10.18 13.89
CA PHE A 488 13.39 9.56 12.57
C PHE A 488 11.97 9.72 12.03
N SER A 489 11.83 10.41 10.90
CA SER A 489 10.60 10.38 10.09
C SER A 489 10.54 9.10 9.26
N ALA A 490 9.36 8.77 8.71
CA ALA A 490 9.25 7.63 7.79
C ALA A 490 10.11 7.80 6.52
N ARG A 491 10.35 9.04 6.06
CA ARG A 491 11.29 9.30 4.96
C ARG A 491 12.73 8.94 5.32
N ALA A 492 13.19 9.32 6.52
CA ALA A 492 14.51 8.97 6.99
C ALA A 492 14.66 7.45 7.15
N ILE A 493 13.64 6.79 7.70
CA ILE A 493 13.57 5.32 7.79
C ILE A 493 13.67 4.69 6.41
N GLY A 494 12.93 5.21 5.43
CA GLY A 494 13.01 4.75 4.05
C GLY A 494 14.39 4.95 3.42
N ASN A 495 15.11 6.03 3.73
CA ASN A 495 16.50 6.20 3.30
C ASN A 495 17.41 5.13 3.91
N LEU A 496 17.23 4.80 5.20
CA LEU A 496 18.02 3.78 5.88
C LEU A 496 17.66 2.34 5.46
N ALA A 497 16.51 2.14 4.82
CA ALA A 497 16.04 0.84 4.33
C ALA A 497 16.34 0.61 2.83
N ARG A 498 17.06 1.52 2.16
CA ARG A 498 17.38 1.38 0.74
C ARG A 498 18.39 0.25 0.48
N PRO A 499 18.22 -0.53 -0.60
CA PRO A 499 19.24 -1.49 -1.06
C PRO A 499 20.53 -0.80 -1.54
N ASN A 500 20.42 0.44 -2.02
CA ASN A 500 21.54 1.30 -2.41
C ASN A 500 21.41 2.64 -1.67
N TYR A 501 22.40 3.03 -0.86
CA TYR A 501 22.39 4.29 -0.12
C TYR A 501 23.49 5.27 -0.58
N PRO A 502 23.18 6.55 -0.88
CA PRO A 502 21.83 7.11 -0.97
C PRO A 502 21.02 6.50 -2.12
N ASP A 503 19.70 6.69 -2.02
CA ASP A 503 18.75 6.28 -3.04
C ASP A 503 19.12 6.81 -4.43
N GLY A 504 18.95 5.99 -5.47
CA GLY A 504 19.29 6.35 -6.86
C GLY A 504 20.77 6.37 -7.21
N VAL A 505 21.65 5.84 -6.36
CA VAL A 505 23.07 5.68 -6.67
C VAL A 505 23.46 4.21 -6.65
N ASP A 506 23.49 3.59 -7.83
CA ASP A 506 23.80 2.17 -7.98
C ASP A 506 25.22 1.80 -7.54
N GLY A 507 25.36 0.56 -7.05
CA GLY A 507 26.64 0.01 -6.58
C GLY A 507 27.09 0.52 -5.22
N ASN A 508 26.43 1.55 -4.67
CA ASN A 508 26.68 1.98 -3.30
C ASN A 508 26.22 0.93 -2.28
N PRO A 509 26.83 0.91 -1.08
CA PRO A 509 26.42 -0.05 -0.07
C PRO A 509 25.02 0.28 0.47
N PHE A 510 24.32 -0.76 0.90
CA PHE A 510 22.96 -0.69 1.43
C PHE A 510 22.85 0.11 2.73
N GLY A 511 21.65 0.62 3.01
CA GLY A 511 21.30 1.27 4.27
C GLY A 511 21.20 0.26 5.43
N PRO A 512 21.35 0.69 6.69
CA PRO A 512 21.52 -0.23 7.81
C PRO A 512 20.27 -1.04 8.15
N LEU A 513 19.09 -0.68 7.64
CA LEU A 513 17.83 -1.42 7.84
C LEU A 513 17.50 -2.34 6.66
N SER A 514 18.29 -2.30 5.59
CA SER A 514 18.13 -3.10 4.37
C SER A 514 18.88 -4.43 4.45
N ARG A 515 18.58 -5.33 3.51
CA ARG A 515 19.47 -6.44 3.14
C ARG A 515 20.57 -6.00 2.19
N ALA A 516 21.64 -6.78 2.19
CA ALA A 516 22.74 -6.65 1.27
C ALA A 516 22.32 -7.03 -0.17
N PRO A 517 23.04 -6.53 -1.19
CA PRO A 517 22.91 -7.03 -2.56
C PRO A 517 23.03 -8.56 -2.62
N GLY A 518 22.19 -9.22 -3.42
CA GLY A 518 22.10 -10.69 -3.46
C GLY A 518 21.27 -11.32 -2.32
N GLN A 519 20.80 -10.56 -1.35
CA GLN A 519 19.78 -11.01 -0.40
C GLN A 519 18.51 -10.20 -0.48
N TRP A 520 18.64 -8.93 -0.86
CA TRP A 520 17.53 -8.01 -0.98
C TRP A 520 16.61 -8.41 -2.15
N SER A 521 15.32 -8.34 -1.88
CA SER A 521 14.26 -8.35 -2.88
C SER A 521 13.02 -7.64 -2.34
N PRO A 522 11.99 -7.39 -3.17
CA PRO A 522 10.69 -6.96 -2.70
C PRO A 522 10.02 -7.95 -1.71
N LEU A 523 10.49 -9.21 -1.62
CA LEU A 523 10.06 -10.21 -0.64
C LEU A 523 11.03 -10.35 0.56
N ASN A 524 12.13 -9.61 0.59
CA ASN A 524 13.14 -9.63 1.64
C ASN A 524 13.82 -8.26 1.81
N THR A 525 13.11 -7.30 2.40
CA THR A 525 13.54 -5.89 2.47
C THR A 525 14.45 -5.57 3.66
N GLY A 526 14.68 -6.52 4.59
CA GLY A 526 15.49 -6.32 5.80
C GLY A 526 14.62 -6.23 7.05
N LEU A 527 14.86 -5.23 7.91
CA LEU A 527 14.20 -5.14 9.22
C LEU A 527 12.67 -5.22 9.08
N GLN A 528 12.10 -4.58 8.06
CA GLN A 528 10.66 -4.63 7.82
C GLN A 528 10.13 -6.07 7.69
N MET A 529 10.80 -6.90 6.89
CA MET A 529 10.43 -8.30 6.69
C MET A 529 10.71 -9.13 7.95
N ASP A 530 11.86 -8.94 8.58
CA ASP A 530 12.29 -9.69 9.76
C ASP A 530 11.32 -9.55 10.94
N LEU A 531 10.76 -8.36 11.12
CA LEU A 531 9.81 -8.10 12.20
C LEU A 531 8.53 -8.92 12.08
N VAL A 532 8.14 -9.32 10.87
CA VAL A 532 6.81 -9.91 10.60
C VAL A 532 6.86 -11.31 9.99
N HIS A 533 8.03 -11.78 9.57
CA HIS A 533 8.21 -13.05 8.85
C HIS A 533 7.54 -14.23 9.53
N ASN A 534 7.86 -14.46 10.80
CA ASN A 534 7.37 -15.61 11.54
C ASN A 534 5.83 -15.60 11.65
N ALA A 535 5.21 -14.44 11.82
CA ALA A 535 3.75 -14.31 11.84
C ALA A 535 3.14 -14.59 10.46
N VAL A 536 3.75 -14.10 9.38
CA VAL A 536 3.29 -14.40 8.00
C VAL A 536 3.35 -15.91 7.74
N ILE A 537 4.45 -16.57 8.10
CA ILE A 537 4.60 -18.02 7.95
C ILE A 537 3.59 -18.79 8.83
N GLN A 538 3.38 -18.37 10.08
CA GLN A 538 2.33 -18.94 10.94
C GLN A 538 0.96 -18.84 10.26
N HIS A 539 0.65 -17.69 9.65
CA HIS A 539 -0.63 -17.51 8.98
C HIS A 539 -0.79 -18.40 7.75
N VAL A 540 0.27 -18.55 6.93
CA VAL A 540 0.27 -19.49 5.80
C VAL A 540 -0.02 -20.92 6.31
N ALA A 541 0.63 -21.34 7.40
CA ALA A 541 0.37 -22.63 8.02
C ALA A 541 -1.06 -22.72 8.61
N PHE A 542 -1.65 -21.63 9.10
CA PHE A 542 -3.04 -21.60 9.55
C PHE A 542 -4.03 -21.78 8.39
N VAL A 543 -3.80 -21.12 7.25
CA VAL A 543 -4.63 -21.30 6.04
C VAL A 543 -4.59 -22.76 5.55
N ARG A 544 -3.50 -23.48 5.84
CA ARG A 544 -3.35 -24.93 5.60
C ARG A 544 -4.03 -25.83 6.65
N GLY A 545 -4.50 -25.27 7.77
CA GLY A 545 -5.03 -26.03 8.90
C GLY A 545 -3.96 -26.69 9.78
N LEU A 546 -2.71 -26.24 9.73
CA LEU A 546 -1.57 -26.85 10.44
C LEU A 546 -1.29 -26.22 11.80
N THR A 547 -1.72 -24.98 12.03
CA THR A 547 -1.49 -24.23 13.27
C THR A 547 -2.66 -23.29 13.57
N PRO A 548 -2.88 -22.87 14.82
CA PRO A 548 -3.77 -21.75 15.12
C PRO A 548 -3.34 -20.47 14.39
N ASP A 549 -4.32 -19.62 14.11
CA ASP A 549 -4.08 -18.32 13.47
C ASP A 549 -3.17 -17.42 14.32
N THR A 550 -2.54 -16.47 13.64
CA THR A 550 -1.70 -15.44 14.24
C THR A 550 -2.44 -14.59 15.29
N PRO A 551 -1.73 -14.14 16.34
CA PRO A 551 -2.26 -13.12 17.24
C PRO A 551 -2.51 -11.79 16.50
N ARG A 552 -3.21 -10.84 17.14
CA ARG A 552 -3.29 -9.43 16.66
C ARG A 552 -1.99 -8.68 16.96
N ASN A 553 -0.88 -9.23 16.49
CA ASN A 553 0.45 -8.67 16.57
C ASN A 553 1.36 -9.44 15.61
N CYS A 554 1.96 -8.75 14.65
CA CYS A 554 2.87 -9.35 13.69
C CYS A 554 4.29 -9.55 14.23
N SER A 555 4.66 -8.85 15.31
CA SER A 555 5.99 -8.89 15.91
C SER A 555 6.06 -9.81 17.13
N GLY A 556 7.26 -10.29 17.45
CA GLY A 556 7.48 -11.13 18.63
C GLY A 556 6.90 -12.54 18.51
N VAL A 557 6.68 -13.02 17.29
CA VAL A 557 6.29 -14.42 17.04
C VAL A 557 7.56 -15.23 16.80
N GLY A 558 7.73 -16.35 17.51
CA GLY A 558 8.85 -17.27 17.31
C GLY A 558 8.75 -18.03 15.98
N GLY A 559 9.84 -18.67 15.55
CA GLY A 559 9.85 -19.46 14.32
C GLY A 559 8.94 -20.69 14.34
N PHE A 560 8.67 -21.22 13.15
CA PHE A 560 7.92 -22.46 12.95
C PHE A 560 8.59 -23.66 13.64
N ASP A 561 9.92 -23.69 13.70
CA ASP A 561 10.76 -24.68 14.38
C ASP A 561 10.66 -24.59 15.92
N ARG A 562 10.01 -23.55 16.44
CA ARG A 562 9.75 -23.29 17.85
C ARG A 562 8.25 -23.18 18.16
N GLY A 563 7.40 -23.64 17.25
CA GLY A 563 5.95 -23.68 17.43
C GLY A 563 5.26 -22.31 17.47
N PHE A 564 5.87 -21.27 16.89
CA PHE A 564 5.31 -19.92 16.83
C PHE A 564 4.98 -19.28 18.20
N VAL A 565 5.74 -19.64 19.25
CA VAL A 565 5.55 -19.08 20.59
C VAL A 565 5.75 -17.56 20.57
N VAL A 566 4.79 -16.82 21.12
CA VAL A 566 4.89 -15.36 21.25
C VAL A 566 5.85 -15.01 22.37
N ASN A 567 6.95 -14.35 22.03
CA ASN A 567 7.96 -13.84 22.96
C ASN A 567 8.42 -12.45 22.51
N GLY A 568 8.50 -11.49 23.43
CA GLY A 568 8.95 -10.13 23.09
C GLY A 568 7.97 -9.37 22.19
N ALA A 569 6.67 -9.69 22.24
CA ALA A 569 5.62 -8.95 21.52
C ALA A 569 5.74 -7.43 21.74
N VAL A 570 6.09 -6.68 20.69
CA VAL A 570 6.21 -5.22 20.76
C VAL A 570 4.94 -4.60 20.21
N ARG A 571 4.08 -4.10 21.10
CA ARG A 571 2.80 -3.49 20.69
C ARG A 571 2.97 -2.30 19.74
N GLY A 572 4.04 -1.52 19.92
CA GLY A 572 4.41 -0.45 19.01
C GLY A 572 4.89 -0.90 17.63
N LEU A 573 4.98 -2.20 17.37
CA LEU A 573 5.28 -2.83 16.09
C LEU A 573 4.22 -3.88 15.74
N ALA A 574 2.98 -3.76 16.24
CA ALA A 574 1.98 -4.80 16.04
C ALA A 574 1.56 -5.01 14.58
N ASN A 575 1.77 -4.01 13.70
CA ASN A 575 1.68 -4.16 12.24
C ASN A 575 3.06 -4.26 11.56
N GLY A 576 4.17 -4.32 12.29
CA GLY A 576 5.49 -4.03 11.74
C GLY A 576 5.72 -2.54 11.49
N ILE A 577 6.54 -2.22 10.49
CA ILE A 577 6.90 -0.85 10.08
C ILE A 577 6.69 -0.66 8.58
N GLN A 578 6.59 0.60 8.15
CA GLN A 578 6.68 0.96 6.74
C GLN A 578 7.96 1.76 6.46
N ILE A 579 8.54 1.55 5.28
CA ILE A 579 9.84 2.08 4.87
C ILE A 579 9.74 3.07 3.69
N PHE A 580 8.63 3.79 3.59
CA PHE A 580 8.46 4.92 2.66
C PHE A 580 7.80 6.12 3.35
N PRO A 581 7.91 7.34 2.80
CA PRO A 581 7.55 8.59 3.48
C PRO A 581 6.07 8.69 3.90
N GLY A 582 5.77 9.61 4.82
CA GLY A 582 4.43 9.89 5.32
C GLY A 582 4.27 9.79 6.83
N ALA A 583 5.31 10.10 7.63
CA ALA A 583 5.20 10.06 9.09
C ALA A 583 6.26 10.89 9.79
N VAL A 584 5.89 11.52 10.91
CA VAL A 584 6.81 12.26 11.79
C VAL A 584 6.53 11.97 13.26
N PRO A 585 7.57 11.89 14.11
CA PRO A 585 7.41 11.80 15.56
C PRO A 585 6.91 13.12 16.16
N ILE A 586 6.10 13.02 17.21
CA ILE A 586 5.49 14.13 17.95
C ILE A 586 6.20 14.27 19.30
N TYR A 587 6.59 15.50 19.62
CA TYR A 587 7.34 15.86 20.82
C TYR A 587 6.56 16.84 21.70
N ARG A 588 6.87 16.83 22.99
CA ARG A 588 6.52 17.91 23.93
C ARG A 588 7.80 18.34 24.64
N GLY A 589 8.28 19.54 24.32
CA GLY A 589 9.64 19.93 24.60
C GLY A 589 10.61 18.97 23.91
N GLU A 590 11.44 18.29 24.69
CA GLU A 590 12.39 17.31 24.17
C GLU A 590 11.92 15.85 24.27
N GLN A 591 10.76 15.62 24.88
CA GLN A 591 10.25 14.27 25.11
C GLN A 591 9.41 13.80 23.91
N LEU A 592 9.74 12.62 23.38
CA LEU A 592 8.88 11.91 22.43
C LEU A 592 7.59 11.45 23.12
N ILE A 593 6.44 11.82 22.57
CA ILE A 593 5.11 11.50 23.12
C ILE A 593 4.16 10.86 22.11
N GLY A 594 4.63 10.61 20.88
CA GLY A 594 3.84 9.95 19.85
C GLY A 594 4.39 10.11 18.45
N ALA A 595 3.57 9.80 17.47
CA ALA A 595 3.83 10.07 16.06
C ALA A 595 2.51 10.18 15.29
N ILE A 596 2.56 10.86 14.15
CA ILE A 596 1.51 10.86 13.14
C ILE A 596 2.01 10.11 11.90
N GLY A 597 1.14 9.31 11.29
CA GLY A 597 1.38 8.66 10.01
C GLY A 597 0.22 8.89 9.05
N VAL A 598 0.54 9.04 7.78
CA VAL A 598 -0.39 9.38 6.69
C VAL A 598 -0.09 8.49 5.50
N SER A 599 -1.13 7.96 4.86
CA SER A 599 -0.98 7.17 3.63
C SER A 599 -2.21 7.22 2.76
N GLY A 600 -2.02 7.42 1.45
CA GLY A 600 -3.06 7.17 0.45
C GLY A 600 -2.87 7.91 -0.88
N ASP A 601 -2.00 8.92 -0.93
CA ASP A 601 -1.70 9.69 -2.14
C ASP A 601 -0.19 9.59 -2.46
N GLY A 602 0.36 10.55 -3.21
CA GLY A 602 1.80 10.66 -3.41
C GLY A 602 2.57 10.80 -2.10
N ILE A 603 3.78 10.22 -2.04
CA ILE A 603 4.60 10.16 -0.82
C ILE A 603 4.98 11.54 -0.26
N ASP A 604 5.01 12.58 -1.10
CA ASP A 604 5.28 13.95 -0.68
C ASP A 604 4.02 14.64 -0.13
N GLN A 605 2.83 14.31 -0.67
CA GLN A 605 1.55 14.71 -0.07
C GLN A 605 1.39 14.07 1.32
N ASP A 606 1.68 12.77 1.46
CA ASP A 606 1.62 12.07 2.74
C ASP A 606 2.53 12.74 3.80
N ASP A 607 3.77 13.06 3.42
CA ASP A 607 4.74 13.73 4.28
C ASP A 607 4.28 15.13 4.71
N MET A 608 3.82 15.93 3.75
CA MET A 608 3.31 17.28 4.01
C MET A 608 2.10 17.25 4.95
N VAL A 609 1.13 16.36 4.71
CA VAL A 609 -0.06 16.23 5.56
C VAL A 609 0.33 15.81 6.98
N ALA A 610 1.26 14.87 7.13
CA ALA A 610 1.75 14.45 8.44
C ALA A 610 2.42 15.62 9.19
N PHE A 611 3.38 16.28 8.54
CA PHE A 611 4.20 17.32 9.16
C PHE A 611 3.42 18.60 9.46
N LEU A 612 2.62 19.09 8.51
CA LEU A 612 1.79 20.28 8.71
C LEU A 612 0.58 19.99 9.62
N GLY A 613 0.10 18.74 9.65
CA GLY A 613 -0.94 18.31 10.58
C GLY A 613 -0.56 18.60 12.03
N VAL A 614 0.67 18.29 12.42
CA VAL A 614 1.22 18.62 13.75
C VAL A 614 1.50 20.12 13.88
N ALA A 615 2.20 20.72 12.91
CA ALA A 615 2.63 22.12 13.00
C ALA A 615 1.46 23.12 13.07
N ARG A 616 0.35 22.85 12.38
CA ARG A 616 -0.80 23.74 12.24
C ARG A 616 -2.01 23.31 13.10
N ALA A 617 -1.76 22.48 14.12
CA ALA A 617 -2.79 21.96 15.02
C ALA A 617 -3.46 23.02 15.91
N GLY A 618 -2.92 24.25 16.00
CA GLY A 618 -3.55 25.37 16.70
C GLY A 618 -3.61 25.22 18.23
N LEU A 619 -2.66 24.48 18.80
CA LEU A 619 -2.57 24.19 20.23
C LEU A 619 -1.72 25.26 20.95
N SER A 620 -2.02 25.56 22.22
CA SER A 620 -1.35 26.61 23.02
C SER A 620 -0.72 26.04 24.31
N GLY A 621 0.11 26.83 24.99
CA GLY A 621 0.78 26.42 26.23
C GLY A 621 2.07 25.64 25.98
N ASN A 622 2.12 24.38 26.40
CA ASN A 622 3.18 23.42 26.07
C ASN A 622 2.65 22.38 25.06
N PRO A 623 2.32 22.81 23.83
CA PRO A 623 1.63 21.96 22.88
C PRO A 623 2.54 20.85 22.35
N PRO A 624 1.96 19.73 21.88
CA PRO A 624 2.70 18.81 21.03
C PRO A 624 3.16 19.51 19.75
N HIS A 625 4.37 19.21 19.31
CA HIS A 625 5.01 19.81 18.14
C HIS A 625 5.85 18.79 17.37
N ASN A 626 6.29 19.15 16.16
CA ASN A 626 7.26 18.37 15.41
C ASN A 626 8.60 18.28 16.16
N ALA A 627 9.43 17.28 15.84
CA ALA A 627 10.74 17.18 16.47
C ALA A 627 11.55 18.49 16.38
N PRO A 628 12.26 18.89 17.47
CA PRO A 628 13.21 19.99 17.41
C PRO A 628 14.23 19.80 16.27
N THR A 629 14.55 20.87 15.55
CA THR A 629 15.39 20.81 14.33
C THR A 629 16.75 20.16 14.59
N ASN A 630 17.37 20.46 15.74
CA ASN A 630 18.64 19.88 16.16
C ASN A 630 18.60 18.37 16.49
N ARG A 631 17.41 17.77 16.60
CA ARG A 631 17.23 16.33 16.82
C ARG A 631 16.85 15.56 15.55
N ARG A 632 16.49 16.26 14.47
CA ARG A 632 15.98 15.60 13.25
C ARG A 632 17.08 14.81 12.55
N ALA A 633 16.70 13.67 11.97
CA ALA A 633 17.63 12.82 11.23
C ALA A 633 18.31 13.53 10.06
N ASP A 634 17.74 14.61 9.51
CA ASP A 634 18.36 15.43 8.46
C ASP A 634 19.59 16.24 8.92
N GLN A 635 19.89 16.26 10.21
CA GLN A 635 21.17 16.74 10.75
C GLN A 635 22.32 15.74 10.51
N LEU A 636 22.01 14.49 10.16
CA LEU A 636 22.98 13.43 9.95
C LEU A 636 23.36 13.32 8.46
N VAL A 637 24.66 13.13 8.21
CA VAL A 637 25.24 12.98 6.86
C VAL A 637 26.05 11.68 6.78
N PRO A 638 25.45 10.52 7.05
CA PRO A 638 26.18 9.25 7.01
C PRO A 638 26.72 9.01 5.60
N ARG A 639 27.98 8.59 5.51
CA ARG A 639 28.68 8.31 4.25
C ARG A 639 28.62 9.47 3.24
N GLY A 640 28.57 10.72 3.71
CA GLY A 640 28.57 11.91 2.85
C GLY A 640 27.21 12.26 2.22
N ALA A 641 26.15 11.51 2.49
CA ALA A 641 24.80 11.81 2.01
C ALA A 641 23.87 12.15 3.18
N ARG A 642 23.18 13.29 3.10
CA ARG A 642 22.26 13.76 4.14
C ARG A 642 20.97 12.93 4.13
N LEU A 643 20.52 12.49 5.31
CA LEU A 643 19.19 11.87 5.43
C LEU A 643 18.11 12.92 5.17
N ARG A 644 17.00 12.51 4.56
CA ARG A 644 15.85 13.40 4.36
C ARG A 644 14.85 13.23 5.49
N TYR A 645 14.28 14.33 5.98
CA TYR A 645 13.27 14.30 7.05
C TYR A 645 11.84 14.39 6.51
N VAL A 646 11.51 15.43 5.74
CA VAL A 646 10.20 15.61 5.09
C VAL A 646 10.43 16.19 3.69
N SER A 647 9.58 15.86 2.73
CA SER A 647 9.47 16.57 1.44
C SER A 647 8.03 17.04 1.26
N CYS A 648 7.85 18.30 0.88
CA CYS A 648 6.53 18.87 0.61
C CYS A 648 6.49 19.33 -0.86
N PRO A 649 5.40 19.04 -1.61
CA PRO A 649 5.30 19.47 -2.98
C PRO A 649 5.29 21.00 -3.08
N GLN A 650 5.78 21.52 -4.20
CA GLN A 650 5.72 22.96 -4.50
C GLN A 650 4.31 23.35 -4.92
N ALA A 651 3.84 24.53 -4.49
CA ALA A 651 2.48 25.01 -4.75
C ALA A 651 1.39 23.96 -4.50
N PRO A 652 1.37 23.28 -3.34
CA PRO A 652 0.62 22.04 -3.20
C PRO A 652 -0.87 22.23 -2.96
N PHE A 653 -1.33 23.45 -2.66
CA PHE A 653 -2.71 23.70 -2.28
C PHE A 653 -3.59 24.09 -3.48
N LEU A 654 -4.81 23.58 -3.51
CA LEU A 654 -5.83 23.88 -4.53
C LEU A 654 -6.39 25.31 -4.37
N ASP A 655 -6.30 25.88 -3.16
CA ASP A 655 -6.91 27.15 -2.78
C ASP A 655 -5.88 28.24 -2.42
N SER A 656 -4.59 28.04 -2.74
CA SER A 656 -3.50 28.94 -2.38
C SER A 656 -2.32 28.83 -3.35
N ASN A 657 -1.55 29.92 -3.50
CA ASN A 657 -0.31 29.97 -4.27
C ASN A 657 0.96 29.80 -3.41
N GLU A 658 0.83 29.36 -2.16
CA GLU A 658 1.95 29.10 -1.23
C GLU A 658 2.92 28.06 -1.81
N GLN A 659 4.19 28.42 -2.00
CA GLN A 659 5.16 27.58 -2.71
C GLN A 659 5.80 26.52 -1.80
N GLU A 660 6.33 26.93 -0.65
CA GLU A 660 7.10 26.05 0.25
C GLU A 660 6.48 25.96 1.65
N PRO A 661 5.34 25.26 1.81
CA PRO A 661 4.55 25.37 3.03
C PRO A 661 5.20 24.75 4.27
N CYS A 662 6.27 23.97 4.08
CA CYS A 662 7.05 23.31 5.12
C CYS A 662 8.37 24.03 5.44
N SER A 663 8.73 25.07 4.68
CA SER A 663 9.98 25.80 4.87
C SER A 663 9.98 26.57 6.20
N GLY A 664 11.10 26.50 6.93
CA GLY A 664 11.27 27.19 8.21
C GLY A 664 10.60 26.55 9.43
N LEU A 665 10.03 25.34 9.30
CA LEU A 665 9.35 24.61 10.37
C LEU A 665 10.17 23.46 10.95
#